data_AF-A0A7K0DJ33-F1
#
_entry.id   AF-A0A7K0DJ33-F1
#
_cell.length_a   1.000
_cell.length_b   1.000
_cell.length_c   1.000
_cell.angle_alpha   90.00
_cell.angle_beta   90.00
_cell.angle_gamma   90.00
#
_symmetry.space_group_name_H-M   'P 1'
#
loop_
_entity.id
_entity.type
_entity.pdbx_description
1 polymer ?
#
loop_
_entity_poly.entity_id
_entity_poly.type
_entity_poly.pdbx_seq_one_letter_code
_entity_poly.pdbx_strand_id
1 'polypeptide(L)'
;MRCRETGCAGTIVDGYCDRCGMAAEPPAGRAVEESPGAAIPLPGGGTGEYAPPPEPPEPPGTVAVEPPGTVAAARTGPSTARTVRTRSTSARRRNRRGAGLVEVPPVPRVDPATAVLTDPRVPESKRFCAKCERPVGRGHDERPGRAEGFCPHCGTRFSFVPKLSRGELVGNQYEVAGALAHGGLGWIYLAVDRKVSNRWVVLKGLLNSEDPTAMAAALAERRFLAQVEHPNIVKIFNFVEHTGSDGVPVGYIVMEYVGGTSLDQLLRDRLAERDGHLPPAQAIAYVLDILPALGYLHGLDLAYCDFKPGNIMLTAEQPKLIDLGAVIAIDDEDSPIYGTAGYQAPEIARTGPTVATEIYTVGRTLAVLMMNVPQRDGHFAELPGPDTEPLLAGHDSLHRFLLRATDIDPDSRFGSVEELAEQLTGVLREVLAAGDGRPRPPEQPINFGPPRAPFGIGAPPTPPEIVAALPVPLADTGDPGAALLAVTTETTVADLETALAAGSDESVEIPLRLIRAAIESGDAADAHRRIGELAAVVGADWRLSWFRACARLIEGEFDAAAAEFDAVYSSLPGEAAPKLALAVASELGRAAAGAGPDAEAGRYYETVWQTDRAHVSAAFGLARLRRAAGDRDGAVTALDQVEPSSALYSEARVAAVEALLHDRDPGEITEELLRECGERVSRLTLDSTRRAVAIRSLVLETSLRWLAAGHRAAPAPLLGNDFDLGGVRAGLESCYRAVAHDTGDMWRRFALVQRANEIRPRSVL
;
A
#
# COMPACT_ATOMS: atom_id res chain seq x y z
N MET A 1 21.31 3.02 40.19
CA MET A 1 20.55 2.05 41.05
C MET A 1 20.42 0.74 40.30
N ARG A 2 20.20 -0.44 40.91
CA ARG A 2 19.87 -1.64 40.13
C ARG A 2 18.42 -1.59 39.65
N CYS A 3 18.17 -2.06 38.42
CA CYS A 3 16.83 -2.22 37.89
C CYS A 3 16.02 -3.15 38.79
N ARG A 4 14.77 -2.79 39.09
CA ARG A 4 13.86 -3.60 39.92
C ARG A 4 12.95 -4.50 39.10
N GLU A 5 13.06 -4.44 37.78
CA GLU A 5 12.28 -5.27 36.87
C GLU A 5 12.68 -6.74 37.00
N THR A 6 11.68 -7.62 37.15
CA THR A 6 11.87 -9.03 37.46
C THR A 6 12.70 -9.71 36.37
N GLY A 7 13.90 -10.20 36.71
CA GLY A 7 14.81 -10.85 35.75
C GLY A 7 15.78 -9.90 35.03
N CYS A 8 15.72 -8.58 35.27
CA CYS A 8 16.66 -7.63 34.69
C CYS A 8 17.86 -7.36 35.61
N ALA A 9 19.08 -7.68 35.15
CA ALA A 9 20.31 -7.40 35.87
C ALA A 9 20.93 -6.01 35.54
N GLY A 10 20.17 -5.14 34.86
CA GLY A 10 20.64 -3.81 34.44
C GLY A 10 20.70 -2.80 35.58
N THR A 11 21.31 -1.65 35.29
CA THR A 11 21.47 -0.52 36.21
C THR A 11 20.74 0.71 35.66
N ILE A 12 20.04 1.43 36.55
CA ILE A 12 19.43 2.71 36.27
C ILE A 12 20.52 3.77 36.10
N VAL A 13 20.57 4.33 34.88
CA VAL A 13 21.38 5.45 34.43
C VAL A 13 20.44 6.50 33.84
N ASP A 14 20.54 7.76 34.26
CA ASP A 14 19.68 8.86 33.80
C ASP A 14 18.18 8.61 33.92
N GLY A 15 17.76 7.87 34.95
CA GLY A 15 16.36 7.57 35.23
C GLY A 15 15.81 6.34 34.52
N TYR A 16 16.60 5.65 33.69
CA TYR A 16 16.19 4.46 32.94
C TYR A 16 17.20 3.30 33.06
N CYS A 17 16.75 2.07 32.96
CA CYS A 17 17.61 0.89 32.97
C CYS A 17 18.43 0.78 31.68
N ASP A 18 19.75 0.68 31.80
CA ASP A 18 20.71 0.52 30.70
C ASP A 18 20.54 -0.77 29.87
N ARG A 19 19.78 -1.74 30.37
CA ARG A 19 19.62 -3.06 29.74
C ARG A 19 18.21 -3.33 29.24
N CYS A 20 17.18 -2.91 29.97
CA CYS A 20 15.79 -3.11 29.56
C CYS A 20 15.03 -1.82 29.23
N GLY A 21 15.64 -0.65 29.42
CA GLY A 21 15.04 0.64 29.07
C GLY A 21 13.92 1.13 29.99
N MET A 22 13.58 0.40 31.06
CA MET A 22 12.50 0.78 31.97
C MET A 22 12.91 1.91 32.93
N ALA A 23 12.01 2.88 33.12
CA ALA A 23 12.21 4.01 34.02
C ALA A 23 12.28 3.57 35.49
N ALA A 24 13.09 4.25 36.30
CA ALA A 24 13.14 4.03 37.74
C ALA A 24 11.90 4.60 38.43
N GLU A 25 11.22 3.80 39.25
CA GLU A 25 10.10 4.30 40.06
C GLU A 25 10.57 5.40 41.03
N PRO A 26 9.85 6.53 41.13
CA PRO A 26 10.21 7.61 42.03
C PRO A 26 10.03 7.19 43.50
N PRO A 27 10.88 7.68 44.43
CA PRO A 27 10.74 7.39 45.84
C PRO A 27 9.47 8.06 46.41
N ALA A 28 8.72 7.33 47.23
CA ALA A 28 7.50 7.83 47.86
C ALA A 28 7.80 8.99 48.85
N GLY A 29 7.34 10.19 48.49
CA GLY A 29 6.82 11.23 49.40
C GLY A 29 7.81 12.16 50.12
N ARG A 30 7.70 13.47 49.83
CA ARG A 30 7.63 14.52 50.86
C ARG A 30 6.94 15.78 50.30
N ALA A 31 5.88 16.20 50.97
CA ALA A 31 5.09 17.40 50.67
C ALA A 31 5.81 18.66 51.15
N VAL A 32 5.80 19.74 50.35
CA VAL A 32 6.00 21.12 50.82
C VAL A 32 5.15 22.10 49.99
N GLU A 33 4.08 22.55 50.64
CA GLU A 33 3.39 23.86 50.68
C GLU A 33 3.39 24.85 49.48
N GLU A 34 2.16 25.26 49.12
CA GLU A 34 1.80 26.35 48.20
C GLU A 34 1.79 27.74 48.86
N SER A 35 2.01 28.78 48.03
CA SER A 35 1.33 30.10 47.96
C SER A 35 2.26 31.33 48.02
N PRO A 36 1.83 32.53 47.57
CA PRO A 36 0.93 32.89 46.46
C PRO A 36 1.52 34.03 45.58
N GLY A 37 0.78 34.40 44.52
CA GLY A 37 1.24 35.24 43.42
C GLY A 37 1.44 36.74 43.68
N ALA A 38 2.03 37.39 42.67
CA ALA A 38 2.06 38.84 42.52
C ALA A 38 1.91 39.20 41.04
N ALA A 39 1.00 40.12 40.78
CA ALA A 39 0.65 40.64 39.47
C ALA A 39 1.19 42.07 39.29
N ILE A 40 1.07 42.57 38.04
CA ILE A 40 1.01 43.98 37.58
C ILE A 40 2.37 44.60 37.16
N PRO A 41 2.48 45.54 36.17
CA PRO A 41 1.53 46.11 35.17
C PRO A 41 2.03 46.14 33.70
N LEU A 42 1.07 46.31 32.77
CA LEU A 42 1.25 46.89 31.42
C LEU A 42 1.25 48.43 31.46
N PRO A 43 1.97 49.13 30.57
CA PRO A 43 1.66 50.50 30.17
C PRO A 43 0.91 50.53 28.83
N GLY A 44 -0.13 51.35 28.77
CA GLY A 44 -0.97 51.54 27.59
C GLY A 44 -0.58 52.71 26.70
N GLY A 45 -1.21 52.72 25.51
CA GLY A 45 -1.85 53.89 24.91
C GLY A 45 -0.96 54.89 24.17
N GLY A 46 -0.91 54.77 22.84
CA GLY A 46 -0.52 55.84 21.93
C GLY A 46 -1.21 55.68 20.58
N THR A 47 -2.25 56.47 20.36
CA THR A 47 -3.08 56.56 19.14
C THR A 47 -2.32 57.21 17.99
N GLY A 48 -2.39 56.60 16.80
CA GLY A 48 -1.95 57.22 15.55
C GLY A 48 -2.64 56.57 14.36
N GLU A 49 -3.66 57.24 13.82
CA GLU A 49 -4.30 56.93 12.55
C GLU A 49 -3.26 57.02 11.42
N TYR A 50 -3.18 55.99 10.57
CA TYR A 50 -2.53 56.11 9.27
C TYR A 50 -3.33 55.32 8.22
N ALA A 51 -3.85 56.05 7.24
CA ALA A 51 -4.61 55.53 6.11
C ALA A 51 -3.71 54.74 5.15
N PRO A 52 -4.23 53.69 4.46
CA PRO A 52 -3.48 52.96 3.46
C PRO A 52 -3.39 53.74 2.12
N PRO A 53 -2.29 53.62 1.36
CA PRO A 53 -2.12 54.30 0.07
C PRO A 53 -2.88 53.59 -1.08
N PRO A 54 -3.17 54.30 -2.18
CA PRO A 54 -3.96 53.79 -3.31
C PRO A 54 -3.15 52.87 -4.23
N GLU A 55 -3.83 51.91 -4.85
CA GLU A 55 -3.31 50.97 -5.85
C GLU A 55 -2.92 51.67 -7.18
N PRO A 56 -1.89 51.19 -7.90
CA PRO A 56 -1.45 51.74 -9.18
C PRO A 56 -2.33 51.29 -10.36
N PRO A 57 -2.43 52.09 -11.45
CA PRO A 57 -3.29 51.82 -12.60
C PRO A 57 -2.68 50.80 -13.58
N GLU A 58 -3.55 49.98 -14.18
CA GLU A 58 -3.22 49.02 -15.26
C GLU A 58 -2.86 49.71 -16.59
N PRO A 59 -1.96 49.13 -17.40
CA PRO A 59 -1.63 49.64 -18.74
C PRO A 59 -2.62 49.14 -19.83
N PRO A 60 -2.77 49.89 -20.95
CA PRO A 60 -3.81 49.63 -21.93
C PRO A 60 -3.41 48.63 -23.03
N GLY A 61 -4.38 47.76 -23.36
CA GLY A 61 -4.77 47.25 -24.68
C GLY A 61 -3.71 47.03 -25.77
N THR A 62 -3.47 45.76 -26.08
CA THR A 62 -3.01 45.33 -27.41
C THR A 62 -4.09 44.50 -28.11
N VAL A 63 -4.43 44.96 -29.31
CA VAL A 63 -5.39 44.40 -30.26
C VAL A 63 -4.83 43.12 -30.87
N ALA A 64 -5.59 42.02 -30.83
CA ALA A 64 -5.35 40.84 -31.64
C ALA A 64 -6.67 40.39 -32.29
N VAL A 65 -6.55 40.07 -33.57
CA VAL A 65 -7.60 39.85 -34.58
C VAL A 65 -8.12 38.40 -34.50
N GLU A 66 -9.43 38.21 -34.49
CA GLU A 66 -10.09 36.92 -34.79
C GLU A 66 -10.46 36.82 -36.28
N PRO A 67 -10.47 35.58 -36.82
CA PRO A 67 -11.48 35.16 -37.79
C PRO A 67 -12.11 33.79 -37.39
N PRO A 68 -13.23 33.34 -38.02
CA PRO A 68 -14.47 33.10 -37.28
C PRO A 68 -15.06 31.67 -37.40
N GLY A 69 -16.12 31.42 -36.63
CA GLY A 69 -17.22 30.53 -37.02
C GLY A 69 -17.52 29.36 -36.07
N THR A 70 -18.51 29.51 -35.17
CA THR A 70 -19.88 28.91 -35.24
C THR A 70 -19.94 27.41 -34.86
N VAL A 71 -20.82 26.89 -33.99
CA VAL A 71 -22.11 27.35 -33.45
C VAL A 71 -22.49 26.61 -32.14
N ALA A 72 -23.00 27.39 -31.19
CA ALA A 72 -24.20 27.22 -30.33
C ALA A 72 -24.53 25.92 -29.54
N ALA A 73 -24.72 26.08 -28.22
CA ALA A 73 -25.99 25.73 -27.55
C ALA A 73 -26.20 26.46 -26.19
N ALA A 74 -27.36 27.12 -26.10
CA ALA A 74 -28.24 27.41 -24.96
C ALA A 74 -27.76 28.18 -23.70
N ARG A 75 -28.48 29.30 -23.48
CA ARG A 75 -28.44 30.24 -22.34
C ARG A 75 -29.26 29.74 -21.13
N THR A 76 -28.77 30.00 -19.93
CA THR A 76 -29.58 30.27 -18.72
C THR A 76 -28.96 31.43 -17.92
N GLY A 77 -29.80 32.28 -17.31
CA GLY A 77 -29.47 33.63 -16.81
C GLY A 77 -28.63 33.71 -15.53
N PRO A 78 -28.19 34.92 -15.14
CA PRO A 78 -27.23 35.10 -14.06
C PRO A 78 -27.92 35.08 -12.69
N SER A 79 -27.70 34.02 -11.94
CA SER A 79 -27.93 33.97 -10.50
C SER A 79 -26.67 34.45 -9.79
N THR A 80 -26.81 35.50 -8.98
CA THR A 80 -25.79 36.08 -8.10
C THR A 80 -25.34 35.07 -7.03
N ALA A 81 -24.26 34.35 -7.29
CA ALA A 81 -23.60 33.51 -6.29
C ALA A 81 -22.36 34.23 -5.72
N ARG A 82 -22.42 34.55 -4.42
CA ARG A 82 -21.28 35.02 -3.62
C ARG A 82 -20.16 33.97 -3.73
N THR A 83 -19.00 34.38 -4.25
CA THR A 83 -17.78 33.58 -4.24
C THR A 83 -17.27 33.40 -2.81
N VAL A 84 -17.60 32.25 -2.21
CA VAL A 84 -16.89 31.75 -1.03
C VAL A 84 -15.51 31.33 -1.52
N ARG A 85 -14.47 32.07 -1.09
CA ARG A 85 -13.07 31.76 -1.39
C ARG A 85 -12.74 30.32 -0.95
N THR A 86 -12.50 29.45 -1.92
CA THR A 86 -12.00 28.07 -1.79
C THR A 86 -10.53 28.07 -1.37
N ARG A 87 -10.22 28.45 -0.12
CA ARG A 87 -8.86 28.24 0.44
C ARG A 87 -8.66 26.86 1.08
N SER A 88 -9.73 26.09 1.32
CA SER A 88 -9.64 24.78 1.99
C SER A 88 -9.36 23.60 1.05
N THR A 89 -9.74 23.68 -0.22
CA THR A 89 -9.59 22.59 -1.19
C THR A 89 -8.17 22.47 -1.74
N SER A 90 -7.43 23.57 -1.86
CA SER A 90 -6.03 23.56 -2.32
C SER A 90 -5.06 23.04 -1.25
N ALA A 91 -5.32 23.33 0.04
CA ALA A 91 -4.54 22.79 1.15
C ALA A 91 -4.75 21.28 1.33
N ARG A 92 -6.00 20.78 1.18
CA ARG A 92 -6.31 19.34 1.24
C ARG A 92 -5.65 18.53 0.14
N ARG A 93 -5.53 19.07 -1.09
CA ARG A 93 -4.84 18.37 -2.19
C ARG A 93 -3.33 18.27 -1.98
N ARG A 94 -2.69 19.19 -1.25
CA ARG A 94 -1.25 19.19 -1.01
C ARG A 94 -0.78 18.19 0.05
N ASN A 95 -1.68 17.77 0.94
CA ASN A 95 -1.36 16.83 2.03
C ASN A 95 -1.73 15.38 1.70
N ARG A 96 -2.23 15.13 0.48
CA ARG A 96 -2.55 13.79 0.00
C ARG A 96 -1.31 13.15 -0.61
N ARG A 97 -0.89 12.01 -0.07
CA ARG A 97 0.31 11.25 -0.42
C ARG A 97 -0.04 9.83 -0.86
N GLY A 98 0.92 9.12 -1.48
CA GLY A 98 0.73 7.73 -1.91
C GLY A 98 -0.37 7.60 -2.97
N ALA A 99 -0.12 8.12 -4.18
CA ALA A 99 -1.12 8.24 -5.25
C ALA A 99 -2.39 9.04 -4.84
N GLY A 100 -2.26 9.93 -3.85
CA GLY A 100 -3.36 10.76 -3.38
C GLY A 100 -4.37 10.07 -2.46
N LEU A 101 -4.04 8.87 -1.96
CA LEU A 101 -4.92 8.01 -1.15
C LEU A 101 -4.85 8.31 0.35
N VAL A 102 -3.73 8.84 0.85
CA VAL A 102 -3.48 9.03 2.28
C VAL A 102 -3.39 10.50 2.63
N GLU A 103 -4.21 10.96 3.57
CA GLU A 103 -4.05 12.29 4.17
C GLU A 103 -3.02 12.22 5.29
N VAL A 104 -1.95 13.01 5.17
CA VAL A 104 -0.85 13.03 6.13
C VAL A 104 -0.78 14.38 6.85
N PRO A 105 -0.45 14.42 8.16
CA PRO A 105 -0.27 15.68 8.87
C PRO A 105 0.76 16.59 8.16
N PRO A 106 0.47 17.88 8.00
CA PRO A 106 1.42 18.79 7.37
C PRO A 106 2.64 18.97 8.28
N VAL A 107 3.83 18.94 7.69
CA VAL A 107 5.06 19.32 8.40
C VAL A 107 5.13 20.86 8.45
N PRO A 108 5.27 21.47 9.64
CA PRO A 108 5.38 22.92 9.74
C PRO A 108 6.67 23.41 9.07
N ARG A 109 6.60 24.57 8.42
CA ARG A 109 7.80 25.24 7.93
C ARG A 109 8.59 25.76 9.14
N VAL A 110 9.84 25.31 9.26
CA VAL A 110 10.77 25.74 10.30
C VAL A 110 11.63 26.86 9.75
N ASP A 111 11.86 27.93 10.53
CA ASP A 111 12.84 28.96 10.18
C ASP A 111 14.24 28.32 10.20
N PRO A 112 14.99 28.33 9.08
CA PRO A 112 16.31 27.70 9.02
C PRO A 112 17.25 28.14 10.14
N ALA A 113 17.17 29.41 10.58
CA ALA A 113 18.03 29.92 11.65
C ALA A 113 17.79 29.22 13.00
N THR A 114 16.57 28.74 13.24
CA THR A 114 16.19 28.01 14.46
C THR A 114 16.69 26.57 14.47
N ALA A 115 17.09 26.03 13.31
CA ALA A 115 17.66 24.68 13.20
C ALA A 115 19.14 24.63 13.62
N VAL A 116 19.80 25.79 13.80
CA VAL A 116 21.19 25.86 14.24
C VAL A 116 21.29 25.47 15.71
N LEU A 117 22.14 24.49 16.01
CA LEU A 117 22.40 24.02 17.37
C LEU A 117 23.01 25.13 18.22
N THR A 118 22.47 25.31 19.42
CA THR A 118 22.97 26.27 20.41
C THR A 118 24.29 25.82 21.03
N ASP A 119 24.44 24.52 21.30
CA ASP A 119 25.68 23.89 21.81
C ASP A 119 26.02 22.66 20.95
N PRO A 120 26.78 22.82 19.85
CA PRO A 120 27.08 21.72 18.93
C PRO A 120 28.09 20.75 19.54
N ARG A 121 27.58 19.73 20.23
CA ARG A 121 28.38 18.64 20.82
C ARG A 121 27.82 17.28 20.43
N VAL A 122 28.70 16.34 20.10
CA VAL A 122 28.31 14.93 19.90
C VAL A 122 28.28 14.23 21.27
N PRO A 123 27.13 13.68 21.69
CA PRO A 123 27.02 12.91 22.93
C PRO A 123 27.97 11.71 22.89
N GLU A 124 28.57 11.34 24.03
CA GLU A 124 29.53 10.23 24.08
C GLU A 124 28.95 8.91 23.56
N SER A 125 27.69 8.62 23.86
CA SER A 125 26.99 7.44 23.36
C SER A 125 26.97 7.33 21.83
N LYS A 126 27.10 8.46 21.12
CA LYS A 126 27.05 8.56 19.65
C LYS A 126 28.42 8.68 18.98
N ARG A 127 29.53 8.55 19.73
CA ARG A 127 30.89 8.71 19.18
C ARG A 127 31.44 7.37 18.69
N PHE A 128 31.52 7.15 17.39
CA PHE A 128 32.06 5.91 16.84
C PHE A 128 33.21 6.20 15.86
N CYS A 129 34.14 5.27 15.75
CA CYS A 129 35.24 5.40 14.80
C CYS A 129 34.70 5.29 13.38
N ALA A 130 34.97 6.27 12.53
CA ALA A 130 34.51 6.26 11.13
C ALA A 130 35.09 5.11 10.27
N LYS A 131 36.15 4.42 10.73
CA LYS A 131 36.79 3.32 9.99
C LYS A 131 36.39 1.92 10.49
N CYS A 132 36.34 1.72 11.81
CA CYS A 132 36.11 0.40 12.40
C CYS A 132 34.83 0.31 13.23
N GLU A 133 34.05 1.39 13.27
CA GLU A 133 32.73 1.51 13.92
C GLU A 133 32.71 1.23 15.43
N ARG A 134 33.87 1.01 16.05
CA ARG A 134 33.98 0.82 17.50
C ARG A 134 33.76 2.12 18.27
N PRO A 135 33.24 2.04 19.52
CA PRO A 135 33.13 3.19 20.43
C PRO A 135 34.48 3.91 20.61
N VAL A 136 34.50 5.23 20.46
CA VAL A 136 35.70 6.08 20.67
C VAL A 136 35.37 7.35 21.46
N GLY A 137 36.34 7.92 22.17
CA GLY A 137 36.11 9.15 22.93
C GLY A 137 35.06 9.00 24.03
N ARG A 138 35.04 7.81 24.68
CA ARG A 138 34.24 7.50 25.88
C ARG A 138 34.97 7.96 27.15
N GLY A 139 34.22 8.44 28.13
CA GLY A 139 34.71 8.77 29.46
C GLY A 139 35.04 7.53 30.30
N HIS A 140 35.90 7.73 31.30
CA HIS A 140 36.27 6.72 32.29
C HIS A 140 36.58 7.43 33.61
N ASP A 141 36.27 6.80 34.76
CA ASP A 141 36.50 7.34 36.12
C ASP A 141 36.06 8.81 36.28
N GLU A 142 34.80 9.10 35.94
CA GLU A 142 34.19 10.44 36.06
C GLU A 142 34.85 11.54 35.20
N ARG A 143 35.79 11.19 34.31
CA ARG A 143 36.36 12.12 33.32
C ARG A 143 35.61 12.00 32.01
N PRO A 144 35.18 13.12 31.41
CA PRO A 144 34.51 13.10 30.12
C PRO A 144 35.46 12.57 29.04
N GLY A 145 34.92 11.79 28.12
CA GLY A 145 35.61 11.27 26.97
C GLY A 145 36.06 12.40 26.04
N ARG A 146 37.25 12.25 25.46
CA ARG A 146 37.81 13.26 24.54
C ARG A 146 36.95 13.39 23.29
N ALA A 147 36.70 14.62 22.86
CA ALA A 147 36.01 14.91 21.60
C ALA A 147 36.92 14.73 20.38
N GLU A 148 38.24 14.70 20.57
CA GLU A 148 39.21 14.50 19.50
C GLU A 148 40.33 13.57 19.96
N GLY A 149 40.91 12.82 19.02
CA GLY A 149 42.00 11.90 19.30
C GLY A 149 42.18 10.85 18.22
N PHE A 150 42.72 9.70 18.61
CA PHE A 150 42.94 8.55 17.72
C PHE A 150 42.18 7.34 18.26
N CYS A 151 41.59 6.56 17.37
CA CYS A 151 40.91 5.33 17.72
C CYS A 151 41.91 4.36 18.36
N PRO A 152 41.65 3.86 19.58
CA PRO A 152 42.56 2.94 20.25
C PRO A 152 42.65 1.58 19.56
N HIS A 153 41.71 1.24 18.68
CA HIS A 153 41.65 -0.05 17.99
C HIS A 153 42.35 -0.05 16.63
N CYS A 154 42.18 1.00 15.81
CA CYS A 154 42.70 1.04 14.44
C CYS A 154 43.62 2.24 14.15
N GLY A 155 43.85 3.13 15.13
CA GLY A 155 44.69 4.31 14.97
C GLY A 155 44.09 5.44 14.14
N THR A 156 42.88 5.30 13.60
CA THR A 156 42.23 6.38 12.81
C THR A 156 41.94 7.60 13.67
N ARG A 157 42.34 8.79 13.20
CA ARG A 157 42.01 10.07 13.84
C ARG A 157 40.49 10.28 13.86
N PHE A 158 39.95 10.69 15.00
CA PHE A 158 38.56 11.13 15.14
C PHE A 158 38.51 12.56 15.67
N SER A 159 37.52 13.31 15.21
CA SER A 159 37.21 14.65 15.71
C SER A 159 35.70 14.85 15.69
N PHE A 160 35.12 15.16 16.84
CA PHE A 160 33.70 15.42 17.04
C PHE A 160 33.41 16.90 17.30
N VAL A 161 34.40 17.78 17.07
CA VAL A 161 34.23 19.23 17.20
C VAL A 161 33.87 19.86 15.84
N PRO A 162 33.03 20.90 15.82
CA PRO A 162 32.76 21.65 14.60
C PRO A 162 34.04 22.25 14.02
N LYS A 163 34.26 22.02 12.72
CA LYS A 163 35.39 22.57 11.94
C LYS A 163 35.14 23.97 11.42
N LEU A 164 33.87 24.35 11.23
CA LEU A 164 33.48 25.69 10.80
C LEU A 164 32.81 26.45 11.94
N SER A 165 33.16 27.73 12.06
CA SER A 165 32.64 28.65 13.07
C SER A 165 31.58 29.57 12.49
N ARG A 166 30.64 30.02 13.32
CA ARG A 166 29.66 31.05 12.91
C ARG A 166 30.39 32.32 12.44
N GLY A 167 29.95 32.87 11.32
CA GLY A 167 30.51 34.06 10.67
C GLY A 167 31.69 33.76 9.72
N GLU A 168 32.17 32.53 9.68
CA GLU A 168 33.23 32.11 8.76
C GLU A 168 32.72 32.10 7.32
N LEU A 169 33.53 32.63 6.39
CA LEU A 169 33.16 32.74 4.97
C LEU A 169 33.88 31.66 4.16
N VAL A 170 33.15 30.59 3.84
CA VAL A 170 33.65 29.46 3.06
C VAL A 170 33.61 29.78 1.56
N GLY A 171 34.71 29.52 0.86
CA GLY A 171 34.82 29.72 -0.59
C GLY A 171 34.56 31.17 -1.05
N ASN A 172 34.76 32.16 -0.18
CA ASN A 172 34.41 33.57 -0.41
C ASN A 172 32.95 33.78 -0.87
N GLN A 173 32.03 32.95 -0.39
CA GLN A 173 30.63 32.99 -0.81
C GLN A 173 29.64 32.58 0.29
N TYR A 174 29.97 31.56 1.07
CA TYR A 174 29.02 30.93 2.00
C TYR A 174 29.35 31.33 3.44
N GLU A 175 28.54 32.20 4.03
CA GLU A 175 28.73 32.64 5.41
C GLU A 175 28.05 31.69 6.39
N VAL A 176 28.85 31.01 7.21
CA VAL A 176 28.39 29.97 8.13
C VAL A 176 27.53 30.56 9.24
N ALA A 177 26.30 30.08 9.40
CA ALA A 177 25.42 30.42 10.51
C ALA A 177 25.64 29.51 11.73
N GLY A 178 26.05 28.26 11.51
CA GLY A 178 26.43 27.32 12.57
C GLY A 178 26.12 25.87 12.20
N ALA A 179 26.37 24.96 13.14
CA ALA A 179 26.13 23.53 12.94
C ALA A 179 24.65 23.17 13.09
N LEU A 180 24.15 22.29 12.22
CA LEU A 180 22.78 21.75 12.23
C LEU A 180 22.73 20.36 12.86
N ALA A 181 23.65 19.49 12.44
CA ALA A 181 23.64 18.08 12.81
C ALA A 181 25.05 17.48 12.69
N HIS A 182 25.25 16.32 13.28
CA HIS A 182 26.46 15.51 13.13
C HIS A 182 26.09 14.13 12.59
N GLY A 183 26.69 13.72 11.47
CA GLY A 183 26.46 12.42 10.82
C GLY A 183 27.76 11.62 10.61
N GLY A 184 27.71 10.56 9.80
CA GLY A 184 28.85 9.68 9.54
C GLY A 184 30.06 10.36 8.90
N LEU A 185 29.83 11.42 8.12
CA LEU A 185 30.88 12.23 7.47
C LEU A 185 31.27 13.49 8.26
N GLY A 186 30.78 13.62 9.50
CA GLY A 186 31.06 14.73 10.40
C GLY A 186 29.91 15.74 10.48
N TRP A 187 30.26 16.98 10.82
CA TRP A 187 29.30 18.07 11.02
C TRP A 187 28.70 18.59 9.72
N ILE A 188 27.41 18.91 9.80
CA ILE A 188 26.60 19.55 8.77
C ILE A 188 26.32 20.98 9.22
N TYR A 189 26.53 21.96 8.35
CA TYR A 189 26.43 23.38 8.69
C TYR A 189 25.37 24.07 7.87
N LEU A 190 24.69 25.04 8.47
CA LEU A 190 23.87 26.02 7.77
C LEU A 190 24.73 27.20 7.38
N ALA A 191 24.54 27.73 6.17
CA ALA A 191 25.16 28.97 5.74
C ALA A 191 24.22 29.78 4.84
N VAL A 192 24.60 31.04 4.65
CA VAL A 192 23.97 31.98 3.72
C VAL A 192 24.84 32.10 2.47
N ASP A 193 24.27 31.81 1.30
CA ASP A 193 24.90 32.05 0.01
C ASP A 193 24.83 33.54 -0.34
N ARG A 194 25.90 34.28 -0.05
CA ARG A 194 25.98 35.73 -0.21
C ARG A 194 25.92 36.18 -1.68
N LYS A 195 26.19 35.30 -2.63
CA LYS A 195 26.17 35.64 -4.07
C LYS A 195 24.84 35.32 -4.74
N VAL A 196 23.97 34.52 -4.12
CA VAL A 196 22.67 34.13 -4.69
C VAL A 196 21.56 34.46 -3.70
N SER A 197 21.09 35.71 -3.75
CA SER A 197 19.91 36.20 -3.01
C SER A 197 19.92 35.95 -1.50
N ASN A 198 21.09 35.78 -0.86
CA ASN A 198 21.21 35.40 0.55
C ASN A 198 20.36 34.17 0.92
N ARG A 199 20.23 33.20 0.02
CA ARG A 199 19.48 31.97 0.30
C ARG A 199 20.23 31.10 1.31
N TRP A 200 19.47 30.31 2.06
CA TRP A 200 20.01 29.29 2.95
C TRP A 200 20.54 28.10 2.16
N VAL A 201 21.72 27.63 2.55
CA VAL A 201 22.37 26.43 2.00
C VAL A 201 22.94 25.59 3.13
N VAL A 202 23.19 24.32 2.84
CA VAL A 202 23.85 23.39 3.75
C VAL A 202 25.25 23.07 3.23
N LEU A 203 26.24 23.06 4.13
CA LEU A 203 27.59 22.57 3.87
C LEU A 203 27.81 21.25 4.60
N LYS A 204 28.28 20.25 3.87
CA LYS A 204 28.68 18.95 4.43
C LYS A 204 30.11 18.65 3.99
N GLY A 205 30.96 18.27 4.95
CA GLY A 205 32.34 17.89 4.65
C GLY A 205 32.40 16.62 3.81
N LEU A 206 33.26 16.61 2.79
CA LEU A 206 33.66 15.40 2.08
C LEU A 206 34.76 14.69 2.88
N LEU A 207 34.85 13.36 2.76
CA LEU A 207 35.76 12.52 3.55
C LEU A 207 37.17 13.11 3.63
N ASN A 208 37.73 13.12 4.84
CA ASN A 208 39.05 13.68 5.15
C ASN A 208 40.15 12.88 4.43
N SER A 209 40.51 13.24 3.21
CA SER A 209 41.85 12.94 2.71
C SER A 209 42.79 14.05 3.18
N GLU A 210 43.80 13.69 3.97
CA GLU A 210 44.92 14.61 4.27
C GLU A 210 45.78 14.87 3.01
N ASP A 211 45.50 14.16 1.92
CA ASP A 211 46.05 14.36 0.57
C ASP A 211 45.12 15.25 -0.29
N PRO A 212 45.57 16.44 -0.72
CA PRO A 212 44.87 17.31 -1.66
C PRO A 212 44.57 16.67 -3.03
N THR A 213 45.41 15.73 -3.48
CA THR A 213 45.23 15.05 -4.78
C THR A 213 44.04 14.10 -4.74
N ALA A 214 43.93 13.32 -3.65
CA ALA A 214 42.78 12.45 -3.40
C ALA A 214 41.48 13.24 -3.20
N MET A 215 41.54 14.43 -2.60
CA MET A 215 40.37 15.31 -2.47
C MET A 215 39.91 15.81 -3.85
N ALA A 216 40.84 16.24 -4.71
CA ALA A 216 40.54 16.72 -6.05
C ALA A 216 39.95 15.61 -6.95
N ALA A 217 40.44 14.37 -6.80
CA ALA A 217 39.88 13.19 -7.47
C ALA A 217 38.46 12.89 -6.98
N ALA A 218 38.25 12.79 -5.66
CA ALA A 218 36.92 12.57 -5.08
C ALA A 218 35.91 13.66 -5.43
N LEU A 219 36.37 14.91 -5.55
CA LEU A 219 35.57 16.03 -6.02
C LEU A 219 35.21 15.90 -7.51
N ALA A 220 36.16 15.52 -8.35
CA ALA A 220 35.94 15.32 -9.78
C ALA A 220 34.96 14.17 -10.04
N GLU A 221 35.11 13.05 -9.33
CA GLU A 221 34.22 11.89 -9.36
C GLU A 221 32.79 12.24 -8.95
N ARG A 222 32.58 13.25 -8.10
CA ARG A 222 31.24 13.62 -7.59
C ARG A 222 30.58 14.78 -8.34
N ARG A 223 31.22 15.35 -9.36
CA ARG A 223 30.66 16.49 -10.12
C ARG A 223 29.37 16.14 -10.86
N PHE A 224 29.18 14.88 -11.26
CA PHE A 224 27.95 14.46 -11.94
C PHE A 224 26.71 14.65 -11.04
N LEU A 225 26.87 14.59 -9.71
CA LEU A 225 25.76 14.81 -8.78
C LEU A 225 25.18 16.23 -8.83
N ALA A 226 25.93 17.21 -9.36
CA ALA A 226 25.40 18.56 -9.61
C ALA A 226 24.41 18.61 -10.78
N GLN A 227 24.37 17.58 -11.63
CA GLN A 227 23.45 17.47 -12.77
C GLN A 227 22.14 16.76 -12.39
N VAL A 228 22.10 16.09 -11.23
CA VAL A 228 20.91 15.43 -10.71
C VAL A 228 19.88 16.50 -10.32
N GLU A 229 18.76 16.54 -11.05
CA GLU A 229 17.68 17.49 -10.82
C GLU A 229 16.33 16.77 -10.77
N HIS A 230 15.82 16.57 -9.56
CA HIS A 230 14.52 15.96 -9.32
C HIS A 230 13.83 16.62 -8.12
N PRO A 231 12.49 16.84 -8.15
CA PRO A 231 11.76 17.48 -7.05
C PRO A 231 11.99 16.80 -5.69
N ASN A 232 12.03 15.47 -5.67
CA ASN A 232 12.21 14.66 -4.46
C ASN A 232 13.67 14.35 -4.11
N ILE A 233 14.64 15.01 -4.75
CA ILE A 233 16.07 14.90 -4.42
C ILE A 233 16.59 16.28 -4.00
N VAL A 234 17.47 16.32 -3.01
CA VAL A 234 18.17 17.56 -2.60
C VAL A 234 19.02 18.09 -3.75
N LYS A 235 18.92 19.39 -4.04
CA LYS A 235 19.75 19.99 -5.09
C LYS A 235 21.17 20.24 -4.60
N ILE A 236 22.17 19.77 -5.34
CA ILE A 236 23.57 20.14 -5.12
C ILE A 236 23.86 21.41 -5.92
N PHE A 237 24.36 22.44 -5.24
CA PHE A 237 24.64 23.73 -5.86
C PHE A 237 26.11 23.88 -6.26
N ASN A 238 27.03 23.42 -5.42
CA ASN A 238 28.44 23.66 -5.63
C ASN A 238 29.32 22.68 -4.82
N PHE A 239 30.60 22.68 -5.15
CA PHE A 239 31.65 22.08 -4.34
C PHE A 239 32.72 23.13 -4.07
N VAL A 240 33.12 23.27 -2.81
CA VAL A 240 34.07 24.29 -2.38
C VAL A 240 35.13 23.71 -1.47
N GLU A 241 36.34 24.21 -1.60
CA GLU A 241 37.43 23.93 -0.66
C GLU A 241 37.53 25.06 0.36
N HIS A 242 37.84 24.71 1.60
CA HIS A 242 38.08 25.67 2.65
C HIS A 242 39.19 25.20 3.58
N THR A 243 40.14 26.09 3.82
CA THR A 243 41.22 25.85 4.80
C THR A 243 40.79 26.44 6.13
N GLY A 244 40.46 25.56 7.08
CA GLY A 244 40.08 25.95 8.43
C GLY A 244 41.26 26.42 9.27
N SER A 245 40.98 26.69 10.55
CA SER A 245 41.99 27.11 11.54
C SER A 245 43.09 26.07 11.82
N ASP A 246 42.86 24.80 11.47
CA ASP A 246 43.83 23.71 11.56
C ASP A 246 44.82 23.67 10.37
N GLY A 247 44.64 24.55 9.38
CA GLY A 247 45.53 24.67 8.22
C GLY A 247 45.36 23.57 7.18
N VAL A 248 44.40 22.65 7.35
CA VAL A 248 44.15 21.54 6.41
C VAL A 248 43.01 21.93 5.46
N PRO A 249 43.20 21.87 4.12
CA PRO A 249 42.11 22.10 3.19
C PRO A 249 41.08 20.97 3.29
N VAL A 250 39.81 21.32 3.45
CA VAL A 250 38.68 20.39 3.48
C VAL A 250 37.71 20.75 2.37
N GLY A 251 37.32 19.77 1.57
CA GLY A 251 36.25 19.90 0.58
C GLY A 251 34.87 19.86 1.24
N TYR A 252 33.97 20.73 0.81
CA TYR A 252 32.58 20.80 1.23
C TYR A 252 31.67 20.70 0.01
N ILE A 253 30.63 19.88 0.13
CA ILE A 253 29.49 19.92 -0.78
C ILE A 253 28.50 20.98 -0.28
N VAL A 254 28.06 21.83 -1.19
CA VAL A 254 27.05 22.87 -0.94
C VAL A 254 25.74 22.43 -1.56
N MET A 255 24.70 22.33 -0.75
CA MET A 255 23.40 21.80 -1.16
C MET A 255 22.23 22.63 -0.64
N GLU A 256 21.05 22.38 -1.20
CA GLU A 256 19.78 22.95 -0.76
C GLU A 256 19.56 22.71 0.74
N TYR A 257 19.13 23.76 1.45
CA TYR A 257 18.59 23.58 2.79
C TYR A 257 17.18 22.98 2.69
N VAL A 258 17.04 21.74 3.12
CA VAL A 258 15.76 21.04 3.21
C VAL A 258 15.24 21.18 4.63
N GLY A 259 14.21 22.03 4.81
CA GLY A 259 13.58 22.24 6.11
C GLY A 259 12.49 21.20 6.37
N GLY A 260 12.55 20.51 7.51
CA GLY A 260 11.60 19.45 7.81
C GLY A 260 12.03 18.52 8.93
N THR A 261 11.38 17.35 8.99
CA THR A 261 11.68 16.27 9.94
C THR A 261 12.01 15.00 9.15
N SER A 262 13.08 14.28 9.50
CA SER A 262 13.39 13.00 8.85
C SER A 262 12.40 11.91 9.28
N LEU A 263 12.20 10.89 8.46
CA LEU A 263 11.38 9.74 8.85
C LEU A 263 11.94 9.01 10.08
N ASP A 264 13.27 8.97 10.23
CA ASP A 264 13.93 8.46 11.44
C ASP A 264 13.56 9.28 12.68
N GLN A 265 13.58 10.61 12.59
CA GLN A 265 13.20 11.48 13.70
C GLN A 265 11.71 11.30 14.04
N LEU A 266 10.84 11.28 13.03
CA LEU A 266 9.41 11.02 13.21
C LEU A 266 9.16 9.67 13.89
N LEU A 267 9.82 8.60 13.45
CA LEU A 267 9.72 7.28 14.06
C LEU A 267 10.17 7.31 15.52
N ARG A 268 11.32 7.91 15.81
CA ARG A 268 11.84 8.04 17.18
C ARG A 268 10.88 8.81 18.10
N ASP A 269 10.30 9.90 17.61
CA ASP A 269 9.36 10.72 18.39
C ASP A 269 8.09 9.92 18.71
N ARG A 270 7.52 9.20 17.73
CA ARG A 270 6.36 8.31 17.97
C ARG A 270 6.66 7.21 18.97
N LEU A 271 7.83 6.57 18.87
CA LEU A 271 8.23 5.53 19.83
C LEU A 271 8.39 6.09 21.25
N ALA A 272 8.95 7.29 21.39
CA ALA A 272 9.10 7.98 22.67
C ALA A 272 7.74 8.37 23.29
N GLU A 273 6.79 8.79 22.48
CA GLU A 273 5.42 9.15 22.87
C GLU A 273 4.51 7.92 23.13
N ARG A 274 5.03 6.70 22.96
CA ARG A 274 4.28 5.42 23.04
C ARG A 274 3.17 5.28 21.99
N ASP A 275 3.34 5.98 20.89
CA ASP A 275 2.47 6.03 19.72
C ASP A 275 2.76 4.88 18.72
N GLY A 276 3.76 4.05 19.03
CA GLY A 276 4.19 2.91 18.21
C GLY A 276 4.97 3.31 16.96
N HIS A 277 5.10 2.36 16.04
CA HIS A 277 5.68 2.59 14.71
C HIS A 277 4.74 3.44 13.84
N LEU A 278 5.13 3.75 12.59
CA LEU A 278 4.22 4.43 11.68
C LEU A 278 3.08 3.49 11.25
N PRO A 279 1.83 3.99 11.14
CA PRO A 279 0.77 3.26 10.48
C PRO A 279 1.20 2.83 9.07
N PRO A 280 0.89 1.59 8.62
CA PRO A 280 1.37 1.06 7.35
C PRO A 280 1.02 1.95 6.16
N ALA A 281 -0.22 2.43 6.09
CA ALA A 281 -0.66 3.33 5.03
C ALA A 281 0.19 4.62 4.97
N GLN A 282 0.60 5.16 6.13
CA GLN A 282 1.43 6.36 6.20
C GLN A 282 2.87 6.08 5.74
N ALA A 283 3.47 4.99 6.20
CA ALA A 283 4.82 4.58 5.79
C ALA A 283 4.89 4.32 4.28
N ILE A 284 3.93 3.55 3.75
CA ILE A 284 3.81 3.25 2.32
C ILE A 284 3.65 4.55 1.51
N ALA A 285 2.78 5.47 1.95
CA ALA A 285 2.57 6.73 1.24
C ALA A 285 3.83 7.59 1.14
N TYR A 286 4.65 7.66 2.20
CA TYR A 286 5.92 8.38 2.15
C TYR A 286 6.93 7.76 1.21
N VAL A 287 7.02 6.43 1.19
CA VAL A 287 7.94 5.72 0.31
C VAL A 287 7.51 5.86 -1.14
N LEU A 288 6.22 5.67 -1.45
CA LEU A 288 5.65 5.88 -2.79
C LEU A 288 5.95 7.28 -3.35
N ASP A 289 5.88 8.33 -2.53
CA ASP A 289 6.21 9.70 -2.95
C ASP A 289 7.71 9.87 -3.31
N ILE A 290 8.60 8.98 -2.85
CA ILE A 290 10.04 9.01 -3.13
C ILE A 290 10.45 8.08 -4.27
N LEU A 291 9.75 6.96 -4.51
CA LEU A 291 10.12 6.00 -5.55
C LEU A 291 10.40 6.61 -6.93
N PRO A 292 9.67 7.63 -7.42
CA PRO A 292 10.01 8.30 -8.68
C PRO A 292 11.43 8.90 -8.72
N ALA A 293 11.98 9.31 -7.57
CA ALA A 293 13.36 9.77 -7.47
C ALA A 293 14.38 8.66 -7.70
N LEU A 294 14.09 7.44 -7.22
CA LEU A 294 14.94 6.28 -7.44
C LEU A 294 14.84 5.83 -8.91
N GLY A 295 13.64 5.79 -9.48
CA GLY A 295 13.45 5.53 -10.91
C GLY A 295 14.20 6.53 -11.79
N TYR A 296 14.17 7.83 -11.43
CA TYR A 296 14.96 8.86 -12.11
C TYR A 296 16.48 8.60 -12.04
N LEU A 297 17.01 8.20 -10.87
CA LEU A 297 18.43 7.86 -10.74
C LEU A 297 18.80 6.61 -11.57
N HIS A 298 17.96 5.58 -11.55
CA HIS A 298 18.16 4.38 -12.36
C HIS A 298 18.15 4.70 -13.86
N GLY A 299 17.29 5.63 -14.31
CA GLY A 299 17.29 6.11 -15.70
C GLY A 299 18.54 6.92 -16.10
N LEU A 300 19.40 7.27 -15.14
CA LEU A 300 20.72 7.86 -15.34
C LEU A 300 21.86 6.86 -15.09
N ASP A 301 21.55 5.57 -14.94
CA ASP A 301 22.48 4.51 -14.54
C ASP A 301 23.17 4.77 -13.18
N LEU A 302 22.45 5.40 -12.25
CA LEU A 302 22.91 5.70 -10.90
C LEU A 302 22.14 4.91 -9.84
N ALA A 303 22.85 4.37 -8.84
CA ALA A 303 22.26 3.78 -7.63
C ALA A 303 22.39 4.74 -6.45
N TYR A 304 21.37 4.83 -5.59
CA TYR A 304 21.36 5.71 -4.41
C TYR A 304 22.12 5.13 -3.21
N CYS A 305 22.12 3.81 -3.05
CA CYS A 305 22.90 2.97 -2.12
C CYS A 305 22.65 3.12 -0.61
N ASP A 306 22.03 4.22 -0.16
CA ASP A 306 21.80 4.48 1.27
C ASP A 306 20.33 4.87 1.56
N PHE A 307 19.37 4.17 0.93
CA PHE A 307 17.95 4.38 1.17
C PHE A 307 17.56 3.90 2.57
N LYS A 308 17.20 4.85 3.45
CA LYS A 308 16.83 4.60 4.86
C LYS A 308 16.01 5.75 5.44
N PRO A 309 15.28 5.55 6.57
CA PRO A 309 14.47 6.60 7.20
C PRO A 309 15.23 7.90 7.52
N GLY A 310 16.52 7.80 7.87
CA GLY A 310 17.35 8.96 8.19
C GLY A 310 17.64 9.88 7.01
N ASN A 311 17.55 9.37 5.78
CA ASN A 311 17.87 10.10 4.56
C ASN A 311 16.63 10.62 3.81
N ILE A 312 15.43 10.35 4.33
CA ILE A 312 14.16 10.84 3.79
C ILE A 312 13.65 11.96 4.70
N MET A 313 13.62 13.18 4.18
CA MET A 313 13.19 14.36 4.91
C MET A 313 11.79 14.79 4.46
N LEU A 314 10.86 14.82 5.41
CA LEU A 314 9.52 15.32 5.20
C LEU A 314 9.51 16.83 5.31
N THR A 315 9.21 17.51 4.20
CA THR A 315 9.04 18.96 4.17
C THR A 315 7.56 19.33 4.22
N ALA A 316 7.27 20.64 4.32
CA ALA A 316 5.92 21.17 4.21
C ALA A 316 5.23 20.90 2.85
N GLU A 317 6.01 20.55 1.83
CA GLU A 317 5.50 20.35 0.45
C GLU A 317 5.58 18.88 0.05
N GLN A 318 6.77 18.28 0.10
CA GLN A 318 6.99 16.89 -0.36
C GLN A 318 8.16 16.23 0.38
N PRO A 319 8.30 14.90 0.35
CA PRO A 319 9.44 14.24 0.94
C PRO A 319 10.64 14.40 -0.01
N LYS A 320 11.86 14.48 0.54
CA LYS A 320 13.09 14.62 -0.24
C LYS A 320 14.18 13.69 0.28
N LEU A 321 14.95 13.10 -0.63
CA LEU A 321 16.22 12.46 -0.33
C LEU A 321 17.30 13.53 -0.09
N ILE A 322 18.00 13.45 1.04
CA ILE A 322 18.91 14.53 1.50
C ILE A 322 20.40 14.15 1.53
N ASP A 323 20.76 12.90 1.27
CA ASP A 323 22.16 12.46 1.29
C ASP A 323 22.53 11.74 0.00
N LEU A 324 23.31 12.40 -0.86
CA LEU A 324 23.80 11.82 -2.11
C LEU A 324 25.23 11.29 -1.98
N GLY A 325 25.75 11.17 -0.76
CA GLY A 325 27.16 10.82 -0.51
C GLY A 325 27.54 9.39 -0.86
N ALA A 326 26.56 8.50 -0.99
CA ALA A 326 26.71 7.09 -1.38
C ALA A 326 26.31 6.82 -2.85
N VAL A 327 25.79 7.84 -3.56
CA VAL A 327 25.37 7.69 -4.95
C VAL A 327 26.59 7.40 -5.82
N ILE A 328 26.44 6.42 -6.70
CA ILE A 328 27.48 5.87 -7.55
C ILE A 328 26.86 5.38 -8.85
N ALA A 329 27.63 5.32 -9.93
CA ALA A 329 27.18 4.70 -11.17
C ALA A 329 27.07 3.18 -11.00
N ILE A 330 26.08 2.56 -11.63
CA ILE A 330 25.81 1.13 -11.53
C ILE A 330 26.95 0.29 -12.16
N ASP A 331 27.63 0.83 -13.15
CA ASP A 331 28.77 0.21 -13.84
C ASP A 331 30.13 0.55 -13.22
N ASP A 332 30.17 1.26 -12.09
CA ASP A 332 31.40 1.62 -11.40
C ASP A 332 31.93 0.45 -10.55
N GLU A 333 33.02 -0.17 -11.01
CA GLU A 333 33.69 -1.29 -10.33
C GLU A 333 34.83 -0.87 -9.38
N ASP A 334 35.27 0.39 -9.46
CA ASP A 334 36.50 0.86 -8.81
C ASP A 334 36.22 1.64 -7.52
N SER A 335 35.08 2.33 -7.45
CA SER A 335 34.73 3.21 -6.33
C SER A 335 34.31 2.41 -5.09
N PRO A 336 34.64 2.89 -3.87
CA PRO A 336 34.18 2.26 -2.64
C PRO A 336 32.65 2.40 -2.50
N ILE A 337 31.97 1.28 -2.29
CA ILE A 337 30.52 1.23 -2.06
C ILE A 337 30.23 1.60 -0.60
N TYR A 338 29.41 2.64 -0.42
CA TYR A 338 28.94 3.07 0.89
C TYR A 338 27.47 2.69 1.09
N GLY A 339 27.09 2.42 2.34
CA GLY A 339 25.70 2.28 2.75
C GLY A 339 25.61 1.88 4.22
N THR A 340 24.38 1.70 4.71
CA THR A 340 24.14 1.37 6.11
C THR A 340 23.89 -0.11 6.30
N ALA A 341 24.74 -0.73 7.13
CA ALA A 341 24.59 -2.12 7.52
C ALA A 341 23.18 -2.39 8.09
N GLY A 342 22.57 -3.49 7.67
CA GLY A 342 21.19 -3.86 8.02
C GLY A 342 20.11 -3.35 7.05
N TYR A 343 20.41 -2.36 6.21
CA TYR A 343 19.57 -1.95 5.08
C TYR A 343 20.11 -2.46 3.74
N GLN A 344 21.43 -2.47 3.57
CA GLN A 344 22.07 -2.90 2.33
C GLN A 344 21.74 -4.35 1.98
N ALA A 345 21.61 -4.59 0.67
CA ALA A 345 21.44 -5.92 0.13
C ALA A 345 22.66 -6.80 0.41
N PRO A 346 22.48 -8.07 0.78
CA PRO A 346 23.57 -8.96 1.18
C PRO A 346 24.54 -9.28 0.04
N GLU A 347 24.08 -9.23 -1.21
CA GLU A 347 24.89 -9.51 -2.39
C GLU A 347 25.66 -8.30 -2.94
N ILE A 348 25.47 -7.09 -2.40
CA ILE A 348 26.05 -5.85 -2.93
C ILE A 348 27.59 -5.90 -3.02
N ALA A 349 28.25 -6.60 -2.10
CA ALA A 349 29.70 -6.77 -2.11
C ALA A 349 30.20 -7.66 -3.26
N ARG A 350 29.31 -8.47 -3.86
CA ARG A 350 29.58 -9.38 -4.98
C ARG A 350 29.13 -8.77 -6.31
N THR A 351 27.95 -8.14 -6.34
CA THR A 351 27.33 -7.65 -7.58
C THR A 351 27.67 -6.19 -7.89
N GLY A 352 28.20 -5.45 -6.91
CA GLY A 352 28.10 -4.00 -6.94
C GLY A 352 26.65 -3.53 -6.74
N PRO A 353 26.41 -2.21 -6.80
CA PRO A 353 25.08 -1.63 -6.74
C PRO A 353 24.27 -1.98 -8.00
N THR A 354 23.04 -2.43 -7.80
CA THR A 354 22.08 -2.70 -8.88
C THR A 354 20.69 -2.20 -8.50
N VAL A 355 19.77 -2.13 -9.46
CA VAL A 355 18.34 -1.86 -9.20
C VAL A 355 17.78 -2.83 -8.14
N ALA A 356 18.15 -4.12 -8.22
CA ALA A 356 17.73 -5.13 -7.25
C ALA A 356 18.26 -4.84 -5.84
N THR A 357 19.51 -4.35 -5.70
CA THR A 357 20.05 -3.97 -4.38
C THR A 357 19.29 -2.78 -3.77
N GLU A 358 18.78 -1.87 -4.60
CA GLU A 358 18.00 -0.72 -4.13
C GLU A 358 16.55 -1.11 -3.78
N ILE A 359 15.97 -2.04 -4.50
CA ILE A 359 14.66 -2.61 -4.15
C ILE A 359 14.70 -3.26 -2.76
N TYR A 360 15.81 -3.93 -2.43
CA TYR A 360 16.03 -4.48 -1.10
C TYR A 360 16.05 -3.39 -0.03
N THR A 361 16.79 -2.30 -0.23
CA THR A 361 16.87 -1.20 0.75
C THR A 361 15.51 -0.52 0.97
N VAL A 362 14.69 -0.40 -0.08
CA VAL A 362 13.29 0.06 0.00
C VAL A 362 12.44 -0.87 0.87
N GLY A 363 12.48 -2.18 0.62
CA GLY A 363 11.74 -3.16 1.43
C GLY A 363 12.14 -3.15 2.90
N ARG A 364 13.44 -3.07 3.18
CA ARG A 364 13.98 -2.95 4.56
C ARG A 364 13.56 -1.65 5.23
N THR A 365 13.59 -0.54 4.51
CA THR A 365 13.14 0.76 5.02
C THR A 365 11.67 0.73 5.39
N LEU A 366 10.82 0.16 4.54
CA LEU A 366 9.40 -0.03 4.85
C LEU A 366 9.20 -0.85 6.13
N ALA A 367 9.86 -2.00 6.25
CA ALA A 367 9.77 -2.85 7.43
C ALA A 367 10.14 -2.08 8.71
N VAL A 368 11.26 -1.35 8.73
CA VAL A 368 11.71 -0.56 9.89
C VAL A 368 10.73 0.55 10.26
N LEU A 369 10.06 1.17 9.28
CA LEU A 369 9.08 2.22 9.55
C LEU A 369 7.81 1.70 10.23
N MET A 370 7.41 0.45 9.94
CA MET A 370 6.10 -0.09 10.31
C MET A 370 6.14 -1.05 11.50
N MET A 371 7.28 -1.68 11.78
CA MET A 371 7.41 -2.71 12.80
C MET A 371 8.81 -2.79 13.39
N ASN A 372 8.92 -3.48 14.52
CA ASN A 372 10.21 -3.73 15.16
C ASN A 372 10.95 -4.85 14.42
N VAL A 373 11.93 -4.48 13.58
CA VAL A 373 12.83 -5.46 12.95
C VAL A 373 13.92 -5.85 13.97
N PRO A 374 14.03 -7.13 14.36
CA PRO A 374 15.02 -7.57 15.34
C PRO A 374 16.45 -7.20 14.93
N GLN A 375 17.27 -6.80 15.90
CA GLN A 375 18.70 -6.56 15.69
C GLN A 375 19.56 -7.62 16.38
N ARG A 376 20.62 -8.07 15.70
CA ARG A 376 21.68 -8.94 16.22
C ARG A 376 23.01 -8.25 15.96
N ASP A 377 23.79 -8.02 17.03
CA ASP A 377 25.10 -7.35 16.97
C ASP A 377 25.07 -5.99 16.24
N GLY A 378 24.00 -5.22 16.43
CA GLY A 378 23.81 -3.91 15.77
C GLY A 378 23.35 -3.96 14.31
N HIS A 379 23.04 -5.16 13.79
CA HIS A 379 22.57 -5.40 12.43
C HIS A 379 21.14 -5.93 12.44
N PHE A 380 20.29 -5.50 11.51
CA PHE A 380 18.94 -6.03 11.39
C PHE A 380 18.95 -7.49 10.89
N ALA A 381 18.22 -8.37 11.58
CA ALA A 381 18.06 -9.79 11.24
C ALA A 381 17.06 -10.00 10.08
N GLU A 382 16.68 -11.25 9.83
CA GLU A 382 15.55 -11.60 8.96
C GLU A 382 14.26 -10.92 9.41
N LEU A 383 13.38 -10.62 8.46
CA LEU A 383 12.09 -10.02 8.77
C LEU A 383 11.24 -11.01 9.59
N PRO A 384 10.48 -10.53 10.59
CA PRO A 384 9.54 -11.39 11.30
C PRO A 384 8.45 -11.89 10.35
N GLY A 385 7.94 -13.10 10.61
CA GLY A 385 6.80 -13.65 9.87
C GLY A 385 5.45 -13.36 10.54
N PRO A 386 4.32 -13.67 9.87
CA PRO A 386 2.97 -13.44 10.38
C PRO A 386 2.68 -14.15 11.72
N ASP A 387 3.37 -15.26 12.01
CA ASP A 387 3.25 -15.97 13.29
C ASP A 387 3.74 -15.14 14.49
N THR A 388 4.64 -14.19 14.25
CA THR A 388 5.30 -13.39 15.29
C THR A 388 5.00 -11.89 15.21
N GLU A 389 4.49 -11.43 14.06
CA GLU A 389 4.18 -10.02 13.81
C GLU A 389 2.71 -9.85 13.40
N PRO A 390 1.84 -9.37 14.31
CA PRO A 390 0.42 -9.19 14.05
C PRO A 390 0.10 -8.30 12.85
N LEU A 391 0.97 -7.32 12.55
CA LEU A 391 0.80 -6.47 11.37
C LEU A 391 0.78 -7.31 10.09
N LEU A 392 1.71 -8.25 9.96
CA LEU A 392 1.85 -9.09 8.77
C LEU A 392 0.77 -10.18 8.72
N ALA A 393 0.31 -10.67 9.87
CA ALA A 393 -0.84 -11.57 9.95
C ALA A 393 -2.14 -10.92 9.45
N GLY A 394 -2.30 -9.61 9.67
CA GLY A 394 -3.46 -8.84 9.21
C GLY A 394 -3.39 -8.37 7.76
N HIS A 395 -2.19 -8.36 7.15
CA HIS A 395 -1.95 -7.82 5.81
C HIS A 395 -1.04 -8.74 4.99
N ASP A 396 -1.60 -9.84 4.49
CA ASP A 396 -0.85 -10.86 3.74
C ASP A 396 -0.14 -10.30 2.49
N SER A 397 -0.79 -9.42 1.74
CA SER A 397 -0.18 -8.75 0.57
C SER A 397 1.03 -7.90 0.95
N LEU A 398 0.99 -7.23 2.11
CA LEU A 398 2.12 -6.46 2.61
C LEU A 398 3.28 -7.39 3.01
N HIS A 399 2.96 -8.52 3.65
CA HIS A 399 3.95 -9.55 3.96
C HIS A 399 4.64 -10.07 2.70
N ARG A 400 3.87 -10.49 1.69
CA ARG A 400 4.41 -10.98 0.41
C ARG A 400 5.22 -9.91 -0.33
N PHE A 401 4.75 -8.67 -0.31
CA PHE A 401 5.50 -7.54 -0.86
C PHE A 401 6.87 -7.37 -0.20
N LEU A 402 6.93 -7.41 1.14
CA LEU A 402 8.19 -7.28 1.88
C LEU A 402 9.11 -8.46 1.62
N LEU A 403 8.59 -9.69 1.55
CA LEU A 403 9.36 -10.88 1.20
C LEU A 403 9.97 -10.74 -0.20
N ARG A 404 9.16 -10.41 -1.23
CA ARG A 404 9.67 -10.22 -2.59
C ARG A 404 10.68 -9.08 -2.68
N ALA A 405 10.42 -7.94 -2.04
CA ALA A 405 11.36 -6.82 -2.05
C ALA A 405 12.70 -7.18 -1.39
N THR A 406 12.69 -8.04 -0.37
CA THR A 406 13.86 -8.38 0.45
C THR A 406 14.38 -9.81 0.23
N ASP A 407 14.05 -10.42 -0.91
CA ASP A 407 14.50 -11.78 -1.22
C ASP A 407 16.04 -11.83 -1.24
N ILE A 408 16.60 -12.97 -0.83
CA ILE A 408 18.05 -13.17 -0.83
C ILE A 408 18.59 -13.27 -2.25
N ASP A 409 17.78 -13.77 -3.18
CA ASP A 409 18.07 -13.84 -4.60
C ASP A 409 17.62 -12.54 -5.29
N PRO A 410 18.55 -11.73 -5.84
CA PRO A 410 18.20 -10.47 -6.50
C PRO A 410 17.26 -10.66 -7.70
N ASP A 411 17.33 -11.80 -8.40
CA ASP A 411 16.50 -12.08 -9.58
C ASP A 411 15.05 -12.40 -9.22
N SER A 412 14.78 -12.73 -7.94
CA SER A 412 13.44 -12.99 -7.41
C SER A 412 12.71 -11.72 -6.95
N ARG A 413 13.39 -10.56 -6.93
CA ARG A 413 12.82 -9.28 -6.50
C ARG A 413 11.96 -8.63 -7.61
N PHE A 414 11.51 -7.40 -7.39
CA PHE A 414 10.88 -6.62 -8.46
C PHE A 414 11.91 -6.29 -9.55
N GLY A 415 11.50 -6.28 -10.82
CA GLY A 415 12.39 -5.97 -11.94
C GLY A 415 12.73 -4.49 -12.05
N SER A 416 11.87 -3.62 -11.53
CA SER A 416 12.07 -2.17 -11.51
C SER A 416 11.43 -1.50 -10.30
N VAL A 417 11.77 -0.22 -10.08
CA VAL A 417 11.15 0.59 -9.03
C VAL A 417 9.72 0.97 -9.41
N GLU A 418 9.42 1.07 -10.70
CA GLU A 418 8.09 1.30 -11.25
C GLU A 418 7.17 0.12 -10.94
N GLU A 419 7.61 -1.11 -11.22
CA GLU A 419 6.87 -2.34 -10.87
C GLU A 419 6.65 -2.41 -9.34
N LEU A 420 7.69 -2.11 -8.56
CA LEU A 420 7.60 -2.05 -7.10
C LEU A 420 6.55 -1.03 -6.64
N ALA A 421 6.53 0.17 -7.23
CA ALA A 421 5.59 1.23 -6.89
C ALA A 421 4.14 0.87 -7.22
N GLU A 422 3.93 0.21 -8.37
CA GLU A 422 2.62 -0.28 -8.80
C GLU A 422 2.07 -1.30 -7.81
N GLN A 423 2.85 -2.33 -7.47
CA GLN A 423 2.45 -3.36 -6.52
C GLN A 423 2.24 -2.78 -5.12
N LEU A 424 3.11 -1.88 -4.67
CA LEU A 424 2.98 -1.21 -3.38
C LEU A 424 1.73 -0.32 -3.31
N THR A 425 1.32 0.29 -4.42
CA THR A 425 0.06 1.05 -4.51
C THR A 425 -1.17 0.15 -4.39
N GLY A 426 -1.13 -1.05 -4.98
CA GLY A 426 -2.14 -2.09 -4.77
C GLY A 426 -2.25 -2.49 -3.29
N VAL A 427 -1.11 -2.79 -2.66
CA VAL A 427 -1.03 -3.10 -1.21
C VAL A 427 -1.58 -1.94 -0.37
N LEU A 428 -1.28 -0.69 -0.72
CA LEU A 428 -1.80 0.48 -0.01
C LEU A 428 -3.33 0.55 -0.05
N ARG A 429 -3.95 0.26 -1.20
CA ARG A 429 -5.41 0.24 -1.33
C ARG A 429 -6.03 -0.80 -0.40
N GLU A 430 -5.43 -1.97 -0.31
CA GLU A 430 -5.90 -3.07 0.56
C GLU A 430 -5.73 -2.74 2.05
N VAL A 431 -4.57 -2.22 2.45
CA VAL A 431 -4.33 -1.76 3.83
C VAL A 431 -5.35 -0.71 4.25
N LEU A 432 -5.63 0.26 3.38
CA LEU A 432 -6.60 1.31 3.65
C LEU A 432 -8.04 0.76 3.69
N ALA A 433 -8.41 -0.12 2.76
CA ALA A 433 -9.73 -0.73 2.71
C ALA A 433 -10.00 -1.61 3.94
N ALA A 434 -9.01 -2.37 4.40
CA ALA A 434 -9.10 -3.13 5.64
C ALA A 434 -9.23 -2.21 6.88
N GLY A 435 -8.58 -1.06 6.86
CA GLY A 435 -8.58 -0.11 7.98
C GLY A 435 -9.89 0.67 8.17
N ASP A 436 -10.57 1.07 7.10
CA ASP A 436 -11.79 1.90 7.19
C ASP A 436 -13.04 1.31 6.50
N GLY A 437 -12.93 0.13 5.91
CA GLY A 437 -14.01 -0.57 5.20
C GLY A 437 -14.41 0.05 3.87
N ARG A 438 -13.69 1.08 3.38
CA ARG A 438 -14.03 1.77 2.13
C ARG A 438 -13.26 1.18 0.94
N PRO A 439 -13.97 0.77 -0.13
CA PRO A 439 -13.32 0.31 -1.35
C PRO A 439 -12.50 1.40 -2.03
N ARG A 440 -11.37 0.99 -2.60
CA ARG A 440 -10.41 1.84 -3.32
C ARG A 440 -9.94 1.09 -4.57
N PRO A 441 -10.81 0.91 -5.58
CA PRO A 441 -10.44 0.21 -6.80
C PRO A 441 -9.31 0.95 -7.54
N PRO A 442 -8.51 0.25 -8.36
CA PRO A 442 -7.57 0.91 -9.24
C PRO A 442 -8.28 1.81 -10.25
N GLU A 443 -7.70 2.97 -10.57
CA GLU A 443 -8.25 3.87 -11.60
C GLU A 443 -8.07 3.28 -13.00
N GLN A 444 -6.98 2.53 -13.22
CA GLN A 444 -6.67 1.86 -14.47
C GLN A 444 -6.11 0.46 -14.19
N PRO A 445 -6.41 -0.53 -15.05
CA PRO A 445 -5.72 -1.82 -15.09
C PRO A 445 -4.20 -1.66 -15.19
N ILE A 446 -3.44 -2.49 -14.47
CA ILE A 446 -1.96 -2.50 -14.53
C ILE A 446 -1.48 -3.82 -15.14
N ASN A 447 -1.58 -4.94 -14.42
CA ASN A 447 -1.15 -6.25 -14.94
C ASN A 447 -2.31 -7.09 -15.48
N PHE A 448 -3.52 -6.85 -14.98
CA PHE A 448 -4.73 -7.58 -15.37
C PHE A 448 -5.83 -6.63 -15.82
N GLY A 449 -6.55 -7.04 -16.88
CA GLY A 449 -7.77 -6.36 -17.32
C GLY A 449 -8.92 -6.47 -16.29
N PRO A 450 -10.06 -5.80 -16.53
CA PRO A 450 -11.21 -5.89 -15.63
C PRO A 450 -11.81 -7.31 -15.60
N PRO A 451 -12.61 -7.64 -14.58
CA PRO A 451 -13.42 -8.86 -14.57
C PRO A 451 -14.28 -8.97 -15.83
N ARG A 452 -14.30 -10.16 -16.46
CA ARG A 452 -14.99 -10.37 -17.74
C ARG A 452 -16.43 -10.82 -17.59
N ALA A 453 -16.71 -11.60 -16.55
CA ALA A 453 -18.03 -12.09 -16.19
C ALA A 453 -18.10 -12.40 -14.69
N PRO A 454 -19.30 -12.45 -14.09
CA PRO A 454 -19.46 -13.01 -12.75
C PRO A 454 -19.48 -14.55 -12.78
N PHE A 455 -19.11 -15.17 -11.66
CA PHE A 455 -19.18 -16.61 -11.46
C PHE A 455 -19.62 -16.95 -10.03
N GLY A 456 -20.08 -18.19 -9.81
CA GLY A 456 -20.49 -18.68 -8.49
C GLY A 456 -21.80 -18.05 -7.98
N ILE A 457 -22.67 -17.63 -8.89
CA ILE A 457 -23.95 -17.00 -8.55
C ILE A 457 -25.01 -18.08 -8.36
N GLY A 458 -25.50 -18.26 -7.13
CA GLY A 458 -26.57 -19.21 -6.79
C GLY A 458 -26.17 -20.70 -6.80
N ALA A 459 -25.05 -21.06 -7.43
CA ALA A 459 -24.49 -22.42 -7.42
C ALA A 459 -22.94 -22.36 -7.36
N PRO A 460 -22.26 -23.45 -6.96
CA PRO A 460 -20.81 -23.55 -7.06
C PRO A 460 -20.36 -23.36 -8.53
N PRO A 461 -19.32 -22.55 -8.78
CA PRO A 461 -18.84 -22.30 -10.14
C PRO A 461 -18.15 -23.53 -10.73
N THR A 462 -18.25 -23.70 -12.06
CA THR A 462 -17.52 -24.73 -12.79
C THR A 462 -16.17 -24.19 -13.33
N PRO A 463 -15.16 -25.03 -13.57
CA PRO A 463 -13.87 -24.57 -14.09
C PRO A 463 -13.95 -23.75 -15.39
N PRO A 464 -14.74 -24.14 -16.42
CA PRO A 464 -14.89 -23.33 -17.63
C PRO A 464 -15.51 -21.95 -17.37
N GLU A 465 -16.50 -21.86 -16.46
CA GLU A 465 -17.10 -20.58 -16.07
C GLU A 465 -16.07 -19.67 -15.39
N ILE A 466 -15.25 -20.23 -14.50
CA ILE A 466 -14.19 -19.49 -13.80
C ILE A 466 -13.17 -18.96 -14.81
N VAL A 467 -12.64 -19.84 -15.66
CA VAL A 467 -11.64 -19.48 -16.68
C VAL A 467 -12.18 -18.44 -17.65
N ALA A 468 -13.46 -18.48 -18.02
CA ALA A 468 -14.08 -17.46 -18.86
C ALA A 468 -14.29 -16.10 -18.14
N ALA A 469 -14.39 -16.12 -16.81
CA ALA A 469 -14.71 -14.96 -16.00
C ALA A 469 -13.50 -14.23 -15.41
N LEU A 470 -12.43 -14.97 -15.10
CA LEU A 470 -11.23 -14.42 -14.48
C LEU A 470 -10.62 -13.28 -15.33
N PRO A 471 -10.06 -12.24 -14.68
CA PRO A 471 -9.24 -11.24 -15.34
C PRO A 471 -8.14 -11.85 -16.21
N VAL A 472 -7.73 -11.14 -17.25
CA VAL A 472 -6.70 -11.61 -18.19
C VAL A 472 -5.45 -10.76 -18.07
N PRO A 473 -4.25 -11.35 -18.12
CA PRO A 473 -3.02 -10.57 -18.20
C PRO A 473 -3.10 -9.56 -19.35
N LEU A 474 -2.68 -8.32 -19.10
CA LEU A 474 -2.56 -7.31 -20.15
C LEU A 474 -1.35 -7.64 -21.02
N ALA A 475 -1.50 -7.38 -22.32
CA ALA A 475 -0.40 -7.53 -23.27
C ALA A 475 0.56 -6.35 -23.14
N ASP A 476 1.86 -6.62 -23.21
CA ASP A 476 2.87 -5.59 -23.32
C ASP A 476 2.72 -4.83 -24.65
N THR A 477 2.44 -3.53 -24.56
CA THR A 477 2.29 -2.66 -25.73
C THR A 477 3.60 -2.42 -26.49
N GLY A 478 4.75 -2.70 -25.87
CA GLY A 478 6.07 -2.65 -26.49
C GLY A 478 6.44 -3.88 -27.30
N ASP A 479 5.69 -4.98 -27.18
CA ASP A 479 5.95 -6.22 -27.92
C ASP A 479 5.73 -6.03 -29.44
N PRO A 480 6.58 -6.59 -30.31
CA PRO A 480 6.42 -6.47 -31.77
C PRO A 480 5.06 -6.98 -32.30
N GLY A 481 4.45 -7.95 -31.62
CA GLY A 481 3.13 -8.50 -31.91
C GLY A 481 1.97 -7.68 -31.34
N ALA A 482 2.21 -6.67 -30.51
CA ALA A 482 1.15 -5.88 -29.86
C ALA A 482 0.21 -5.21 -30.87
N ALA A 483 0.73 -4.73 -32.00
CA ALA A 483 -0.08 -4.11 -33.06
C ALA A 483 -1.10 -5.09 -33.66
N LEU A 484 -0.71 -6.35 -33.88
CA LEU A 484 -1.61 -7.40 -34.39
C LEU A 484 -2.71 -7.74 -33.37
N LEU A 485 -2.38 -7.68 -32.07
CA LEU A 485 -3.31 -7.97 -30.98
C LEU A 485 -4.27 -6.80 -30.70
N ALA A 486 -3.82 -5.57 -30.88
CA ALA A 486 -4.61 -4.35 -30.66
C ALA A 486 -5.72 -4.16 -31.71
N VAL A 487 -5.53 -4.69 -32.92
CA VAL A 487 -6.52 -4.66 -34.00
C VAL A 487 -7.50 -5.82 -33.82
N THR A 488 -8.50 -5.77 -32.93
CA THR A 488 -9.40 -6.95 -32.76
C THR A 488 -10.91 -6.71 -32.74
N THR A 489 -11.56 -7.36 -33.72
CA THR A 489 -12.69 -8.31 -33.54
C THR A 489 -12.56 -9.57 -34.43
N GLU A 490 -11.63 -9.63 -35.39
CA GLU A 490 -11.58 -10.69 -36.41
C GLU A 490 -10.32 -11.60 -36.39
N THR A 491 -9.31 -11.30 -35.58
CA THR A 491 -8.05 -12.09 -35.58
C THR A 491 -8.30 -13.51 -35.05
N THR A 492 -8.16 -14.49 -35.93
CA THR A 492 -8.38 -15.91 -35.63
C THR A 492 -7.11 -16.58 -35.10
N VAL A 493 -7.25 -17.76 -34.48
CA VAL A 493 -6.11 -18.60 -34.09
C VAL A 493 -5.21 -18.90 -35.30
N ALA A 494 -5.80 -19.14 -36.47
CA ALA A 494 -5.04 -19.40 -37.71
C ALA A 494 -4.22 -18.19 -38.16
N ASP A 495 -4.74 -16.96 -37.98
CA ASP A 495 -4.00 -15.74 -38.30
C ASP A 495 -2.79 -15.56 -37.37
N LEU A 496 -2.97 -15.86 -36.07
CA LEU A 496 -1.89 -15.83 -35.08
C LEU A 496 -0.83 -16.90 -35.34
N GLU A 497 -1.24 -18.12 -35.71
CA GLU A 497 -0.31 -19.18 -36.09
C GLU A 497 0.48 -18.83 -37.37
N THR A 498 -0.18 -18.18 -38.33
CA THR A 498 0.48 -17.68 -39.54
C THR A 498 1.48 -16.58 -39.21
N ALA A 499 1.12 -15.65 -38.32
CA ALA A 499 2.01 -14.58 -37.88
C ALA A 499 3.25 -15.13 -37.15
N LEU A 500 3.06 -16.11 -36.26
CA LEU A 500 4.17 -16.78 -35.57
C LEU A 500 5.10 -17.48 -36.58
N ALA A 501 4.54 -18.23 -37.53
CA ALA A 501 5.32 -18.91 -38.58
C ALA A 501 6.05 -17.96 -39.55
N ALA A 502 5.60 -16.71 -39.68
CA ALA A 502 6.18 -15.71 -40.57
C ALA A 502 7.42 -14.98 -39.99
N GLY A 503 7.93 -15.42 -38.83
CA GLY A 503 9.12 -14.84 -38.21
C GLY A 503 8.80 -13.78 -37.15
N SER A 504 7.64 -13.87 -36.50
CA SER A 504 7.34 -13.12 -35.28
C SER A 504 8.01 -13.74 -34.04
N ASP A 505 9.17 -14.39 -34.20
CA ASP A 505 9.84 -15.18 -33.17
C ASP A 505 10.33 -14.32 -31.99
N GLU A 506 10.41 -13.00 -32.17
CA GLU A 506 10.72 -12.03 -31.11
C GLU A 506 9.48 -11.65 -30.28
N SER A 507 8.25 -11.98 -30.72
CA SER A 507 7.02 -11.67 -30.00
C SER A 507 6.74 -12.72 -28.92
N VAL A 508 6.61 -12.25 -27.68
CA VAL A 508 6.14 -13.05 -26.54
C VAL A 508 4.62 -13.03 -26.48
N GLU A 509 3.99 -11.93 -26.90
CA GLU A 509 2.54 -11.75 -26.76
C GLU A 509 1.70 -12.62 -27.71
N ILE A 510 2.18 -12.90 -28.93
CA ILE A 510 1.47 -13.81 -29.86
C ILE A 510 1.38 -15.24 -29.29
N PRO A 511 2.48 -15.87 -28.84
CA PRO A 511 2.44 -17.14 -28.11
C PRO A 511 1.51 -17.13 -26.88
N LEU A 512 1.56 -16.09 -26.04
CA LEU A 512 0.66 -15.96 -24.88
C LEU A 512 -0.82 -15.91 -25.28
N ARG A 513 -1.15 -15.21 -26.38
CA ARG A 513 -2.51 -15.15 -26.90
C ARG A 513 -3.00 -16.52 -27.41
N LEU A 514 -2.12 -17.32 -28.01
CA LEU A 514 -2.40 -18.69 -28.46
C LEU A 514 -2.62 -19.64 -27.27
N ILE A 515 -1.78 -19.57 -26.23
CA ILE A 515 -1.97 -20.31 -24.97
C ILE A 515 -3.35 -19.99 -24.39
N ARG A 516 -3.71 -18.71 -24.33
CA ARG A 516 -5.04 -18.29 -23.86
C ARG A 516 -6.17 -18.85 -24.71
N ALA A 517 -6.02 -18.90 -26.04
CA ALA A 517 -7.04 -19.46 -26.92
C ALA A 517 -7.28 -20.96 -26.65
N ALA A 518 -6.21 -21.73 -26.39
CA ALA A 518 -6.31 -23.14 -26.00
C ALA A 518 -7.03 -23.32 -24.66
N ILE A 519 -6.74 -22.46 -23.68
CA ILE A 519 -7.44 -22.45 -22.39
C ILE A 519 -8.93 -22.11 -22.56
N GLU A 520 -9.26 -21.11 -23.38
CA GLU A 520 -10.64 -20.70 -23.65
C GLU A 520 -11.44 -21.78 -24.42
N SER A 521 -10.78 -22.63 -25.22
CA SER A 521 -11.40 -23.78 -25.89
C SER A 521 -11.48 -25.05 -25.03
N GLY A 522 -10.84 -25.05 -23.85
CA GLY A 522 -10.78 -26.20 -22.95
C GLY A 522 -9.68 -27.22 -23.30
N ASP A 523 -8.77 -26.90 -24.23
CA ASP A 523 -7.64 -27.76 -24.62
C ASP A 523 -6.44 -27.52 -23.70
N ALA A 524 -6.51 -28.07 -22.49
CA ALA A 524 -5.44 -27.95 -21.49
C ALA A 524 -4.11 -28.58 -21.96
N ALA A 525 -4.18 -29.66 -22.76
CA ALA A 525 -3.00 -30.34 -23.28
C ALA A 525 -2.22 -29.44 -24.26
N ASP A 526 -2.92 -28.78 -25.19
CA ASP A 526 -2.30 -27.81 -26.09
C ASP A 526 -1.74 -26.59 -25.33
N ALA A 527 -2.47 -26.10 -24.32
CA ALA A 527 -2.00 -25.02 -23.46
C ALA A 527 -0.69 -25.39 -22.75
N HIS A 528 -0.60 -26.57 -22.12
CA HIS A 528 0.61 -27.04 -21.45
C HIS A 528 1.80 -27.19 -22.40
N ARG A 529 1.58 -27.72 -23.60
CA ARG A 529 2.62 -27.84 -24.63
C ARG A 529 3.17 -26.46 -25.00
N ARG A 530 2.30 -25.51 -25.35
CA ARG A 530 2.70 -24.14 -25.73
C ARG A 530 3.38 -23.37 -24.59
N ILE A 531 2.93 -23.57 -23.35
CA ILE A 531 3.59 -23.01 -22.15
C ILE A 531 5.02 -23.55 -22.03
N GLY A 532 5.22 -24.87 -22.23
CA GLY A 532 6.54 -25.49 -22.17
C GLY A 532 7.49 -24.97 -23.26
N GLU A 533 6.97 -24.78 -24.48
CA GLU A 533 7.72 -24.19 -25.60
C GLU A 533 8.14 -22.75 -25.31
N LEU A 534 7.22 -21.92 -24.82
CA LEU A 534 7.51 -20.51 -24.52
C LEU A 534 8.44 -20.35 -23.31
N ALA A 535 8.28 -21.17 -22.27
CA ALA A 535 9.12 -21.13 -21.06
C ALA A 535 10.61 -21.34 -21.37
N ALA A 536 10.93 -22.14 -22.40
CA ALA A 536 12.30 -22.37 -22.83
C ALA A 536 12.95 -21.12 -23.46
N VAL A 537 12.15 -20.14 -23.89
CA VAL A 537 12.60 -18.90 -24.54
C VAL A 537 12.63 -17.73 -23.55
N VAL A 538 11.55 -17.51 -22.80
CA VAL A 538 11.38 -16.32 -21.96
C VAL A 538 11.85 -16.50 -20.51
N GLY A 539 12.08 -17.74 -20.08
CA GLY A 539 12.47 -18.04 -18.70
C GLY A 539 11.33 -17.81 -17.70
N ALA A 540 11.64 -17.13 -16.59
CA ALA A 540 10.69 -16.88 -15.50
C ALA A 540 9.74 -15.73 -15.86
N ASP A 541 8.50 -16.07 -16.22
CA ASP A 541 7.41 -15.13 -16.47
C ASP A 541 6.16 -15.58 -15.72
N TRP A 542 5.63 -14.71 -14.85
CA TRP A 542 4.46 -15.02 -14.02
C TRP A 542 3.21 -15.34 -14.85
N ARG A 543 3.11 -14.82 -16.08
CA ARG A 543 1.98 -15.08 -16.99
C ARG A 543 1.92 -16.55 -17.40
N LEU A 544 3.07 -17.22 -17.48
CA LEU A 544 3.13 -18.65 -17.75
C LEU A 544 2.55 -19.46 -16.58
N SER A 545 2.85 -19.09 -15.34
CA SER A 545 2.23 -19.71 -14.15
C SER A 545 0.74 -19.43 -14.09
N TRP A 546 0.30 -18.21 -14.42
CA TRP A 546 -1.12 -17.87 -14.51
C TRP A 546 -1.87 -18.78 -15.51
N PHE A 547 -1.36 -18.90 -16.73
CA PHE A 547 -1.99 -19.74 -17.75
C PHE A 547 -1.92 -21.24 -17.41
N ARG A 548 -0.83 -21.69 -16.80
CA ARG A 548 -0.70 -23.06 -16.31
C ARG A 548 -1.72 -23.37 -15.22
N ALA A 549 -1.95 -22.44 -14.30
CA ALA A 549 -2.97 -22.57 -13.26
C ALA A 549 -4.38 -22.70 -13.88
N CYS A 550 -4.70 -21.90 -14.90
CA CYS A 550 -5.96 -22.01 -15.64
C CYS A 550 -6.12 -23.37 -16.35
N ALA A 551 -5.06 -23.90 -16.98
CA ALA A 551 -5.10 -25.22 -17.60
C ALA A 551 -5.36 -26.33 -16.56
N ARG A 552 -4.65 -26.29 -15.42
CA ARG A 552 -4.86 -27.22 -14.29
C ARG A 552 -6.27 -27.14 -13.70
N LEU A 553 -6.87 -25.94 -13.63
CA LEU A 553 -8.27 -25.79 -13.21
C LEU A 553 -9.21 -26.57 -14.14
N ILE A 554 -9.01 -26.48 -15.46
CA ILE A 554 -9.83 -27.20 -16.45
C ILE A 554 -9.72 -28.71 -16.26
N GLU A 555 -8.53 -29.20 -15.93
CA GLU A 555 -8.25 -30.62 -15.66
C GLU A 555 -8.79 -31.10 -14.30
N GLY A 556 -9.24 -30.18 -13.44
CA GLY A 556 -9.70 -30.49 -12.08
C GLY A 556 -8.57 -30.68 -11.05
N GLU A 557 -7.35 -30.28 -11.40
CA GLU A 557 -6.17 -30.32 -10.51
C GLU A 557 -6.12 -29.08 -9.60
N PHE A 558 -7.13 -28.93 -8.74
CA PHE A 558 -7.37 -27.69 -7.99
C PHE A 558 -6.22 -27.27 -7.06
N ASP A 559 -5.60 -28.21 -6.34
CA ASP A 559 -4.49 -27.90 -5.42
C ASP A 559 -3.25 -27.45 -6.19
N ALA A 560 -2.97 -28.07 -7.34
CA ALA A 560 -1.85 -27.68 -8.19
C ALA A 560 -2.11 -26.35 -8.89
N ALA A 561 -3.37 -26.06 -9.28
CA ALA A 561 -3.78 -24.75 -9.77
C ALA A 561 -3.63 -23.67 -8.68
N ALA A 562 -4.05 -23.96 -7.45
CA ALA A 562 -3.89 -23.05 -6.31
C ALA A 562 -2.42 -22.72 -6.06
N ALA A 563 -1.52 -23.69 -6.08
CA ALA A 563 -0.08 -23.46 -5.93
C ALA A 563 0.50 -22.53 -7.02
N GLU A 564 0.08 -22.68 -8.28
CA GLU A 564 0.52 -21.81 -9.38
C GLU A 564 -0.08 -20.39 -9.25
N PHE A 565 -1.34 -20.25 -8.84
CA PHE A 565 -1.91 -18.92 -8.55
C PHE A 565 -1.25 -18.25 -7.33
N ASP A 566 -0.85 -19.02 -6.33
CA ASP A 566 -0.11 -18.52 -5.17
C ASP A 566 1.28 -18.01 -5.55
N ALA A 567 1.95 -18.66 -6.51
CA ALA A 567 3.19 -18.15 -7.10
C ALA A 567 2.96 -16.82 -7.84
N VAL A 568 1.87 -16.69 -8.62
CA VAL A 568 1.51 -15.41 -9.26
C VAL A 568 1.19 -14.34 -8.22
N TYR A 569 0.51 -14.68 -7.13
CA TYR A 569 0.21 -13.75 -6.06
C TYR A 569 1.49 -13.27 -5.34
N SER A 570 2.45 -14.16 -5.12
CA SER A 570 3.75 -13.82 -4.54
C SER A 570 4.55 -12.88 -5.45
N SER A 571 4.42 -13.04 -6.77
CA SER A 571 4.95 -12.09 -7.76
C SER A 571 4.16 -10.78 -7.74
N LEU A 572 2.83 -10.81 -7.72
CA LEU A 572 1.99 -9.61 -7.86
C LEU A 572 1.14 -9.37 -6.59
N PRO A 573 1.77 -9.00 -5.46
CA PRO A 573 1.08 -8.89 -4.19
C PRO A 573 0.02 -7.78 -4.17
N GLY A 574 0.14 -6.77 -5.04
CA GLY A 574 -0.82 -5.68 -5.15
C GLY A 574 -2.04 -5.97 -6.02
N GLU A 575 -2.08 -7.11 -6.72
CA GLU A 575 -3.13 -7.43 -7.70
C GLU A 575 -4.28 -8.25 -7.08
N ALA A 576 -5.52 -7.92 -7.47
CA ALA A 576 -6.72 -8.62 -7.00
C ALA A 576 -6.97 -9.95 -7.74
N ALA A 577 -6.57 -10.02 -9.02
CA ALA A 577 -6.79 -11.19 -9.87
C ALA A 577 -6.17 -12.50 -9.32
N PRO A 578 -4.89 -12.55 -8.90
CA PRO A 578 -4.31 -13.77 -8.34
C PRO A 578 -4.95 -14.18 -7.02
N LYS A 579 -5.36 -13.23 -6.17
CA LYS A 579 -6.10 -13.52 -4.94
C LYS A 579 -7.46 -14.16 -5.23
N LEU A 580 -8.20 -13.61 -6.19
CA LEU A 580 -9.50 -14.15 -6.58
C LEU A 580 -9.39 -15.56 -7.17
N ALA A 581 -8.38 -15.79 -8.02
CA ALA A 581 -8.13 -17.08 -8.63
C ALA A 581 -7.68 -18.13 -7.60
N LEU A 582 -6.79 -17.74 -6.67
CA LEU A 582 -6.37 -18.58 -5.55
C LEU A 582 -7.53 -18.94 -4.62
N ALA A 583 -8.42 -17.98 -4.33
CA ALA A 583 -9.61 -18.20 -3.52
C ALA A 583 -10.51 -19.29 -4.12
N VAL A 584 -10.84 -19.17 -5.42
CA VAL A 584 -11.75 -20.12 -6.07
C VAL A 584 -11.10 -21.49 -6.28
N ALA A 585 -9.80 -21.55 -6.61
CA ALA A 585 -9.08 -22.81 -6.74
C ALA A 585 -9.05 -23.57 -5.39
N SER A 586 -8.75 -22.88 -4.29
CA SER A 586 -8.71 -23.47 -2.95
C SER A 586 -10.11 -23.90 -2.47
N GLU A 587 -11.15 -23.10 -2.74
CA GLU A 587 -12.55 -23.46 -2.48
C GLU A 587 -12.94 -24.78 -3.19
N LEU A 588 -12.59 -24.91 -4.48
CA LEU A 588 -12.88 -26.12 -5.26
C LEU A 588 -12.07 -27.33 -4.79
N GLY A 589 -10.78 -27.16 -4.49
CA GLY A 589 -9.92 -28.25 -3.99
C GLY A 589 -10.45 -28.84 -2.69
N ARG A 590 -10.82 -27.99 -1.73
CA ARG A 590 -11.40 -28.45 -0.47
C ARG A 590 -12.77 -29.10 -0.63
N ALA A 591 -13.62 -28.54 -1.50
CA ALA A 591 -14.92 -29.13 -1.80
C ALA A 591 -14.76 -30.52 -2.44
N ALA A 592 -13.81 -30.69 -3.37
CA ALA A 592 -13.50 -31.97 -3.99
C ALA A 592 -12.95 -33.00 -2.99
N ALA A 593 -12.19 -32.55 -1.99
CA ALA A 593 -11.69 -33.37 -0.89
C ALA A 593 -12.76 -33.69 0.18
N GLY A 594 -13.99 -33.16 0.07
CA GLY A 594 -15.03 -33.29 1.09
C GLY A 594 -14.66 -32.62 2.43
N ALA A 595 -13.75 -31.66 2.39
CA ALA A 595 -13.27 -30.94 3.57
C ALA A 595 -14.21 -29.77 3.93
N GLY A 596 -14.17 -29.35 5.20
CA GLY A 596 -14.89 -28.15 5.66
C GLY A 596 -14.42 -26.86 4.98
N PRO A 597 -15.15 -25.75 5.17
CA PRO A 597 -14.91 -24.48 4.49
C PRO A 597 -13.48 -23.98 4.67
N ASP A 598 -12.93 -23.37 3.62
CA ASP A 598 -11.60 -22.78 3.67
C ASP A 598 -11.61 -21.40 4.34
N ALA A 599 -10.96 -21.29 5.50
CA ALA A 599 -10.76 -19.99 6.14
C ALA A 599 -9.82 -19.11 5.31
N GLU A 600 -8.87 -19.69 4.58
CA GLU A 600 -7.89 -18.95 3.78
C GLU A 600 -8.51 -18.40 2.49
N ALA A 601 -9.24 -19.23 1.73
CA ALA A 601 -10.00 -18.73 0.58
C ALA A 601 -11.00 -17.63 0.97
N GLY A 602 -11.61 -17.75 2.17
CA GLY A 602 -12.47 -16.70 2.72
C GLY A 602 -11.75 -15.36 2.89
N ARG A 603 -10.50 -15.37 3.39
CA ARG A 603 -9.67 -14.16 3.51
C ARG A 603 -9.36 -13.56 2.15
N TYR A 604 -9.02 -14.37 1.14
CA TYR A 604 -8.73 -13.86 -0.20
C TYR A 604 -9.95 -13.22 -0.87
N TYR A 605 -11.12 -13.85 -0.80
CA TYR A 605 -12.37 -13.24 -1.27
C TYR A 605 -12.70 -11.95 -0.52
N GLU A 606 -12.48 -11.92 0.80
CA GLU A 606 -12.70 -10.73 1.61
C GLU A 606 -11.79 -9.58 1.21
N THR A 607 -10.47 -9.81 1.06
CA THR A 607 -9.52 -8.79 0.62
C THR A 607 -9.90 -8.20 -0.74
N VAL A 608 -10.26 -9.05 -1.71
CA VAL A 608 -10.70 -8.61 -3.04
C VAL A 608 -11.99 -7.79 -2.92
N TRP A 609 -12.99 -8.29 -2.19
CA TRP A 609 -14.30 -7.64 -2.07
C TRP A 609 -14.25 -6.32 -1.30
N GLN A 610 -13.43 -6.22 -0.26
CA GLN A 610 -13.25 -4.98 0.50
C GLN A 610 -12.54 -3.90 -0.32
N THR A 611 -11.63 -4.30 -1.21
CA THR A 611 -10.80 -3.36 -1.99
C THR A 611 -11.51 -2.89 -3.25
N ASP A 612 -12.13 -3.79 -4.01
CA ASP A 612 -12.79 -3.48 -5.28
C ASP A 612 -14.14 -4.22 -5.43
N ARG A 613 -15.23 -3.45 -5.40
CA ARG A 613 -16.61 -3.95 -5.50
C ARG A 613 -17.02 -4.33 -6.93
N ALA A 614 -16.18 -4.13 -7.94
CA ALA A 614 -16.41 -4.67 -9.28
C ALA A 614 -16.32 -6.21 -9.31
N HIS A 615 -15.58 -6.81 -8.37
CA HIS A 615 -15.39 -8.26 -8.27
C HIS A 615 -16.55 -8.93 -7.52
N VAL A 616 -17.77 -8.84 -8.05
CA VAL A 616 -18.98 -9.35 -7.38
C VAL A 616 -18.89 -10.85 -7.06
N SER A 617 -18.18 -11.64 -7.88
CA SER A 617 -17.92 -13.07 -7.59
C SER A 617 -17.27 -13.29 -6.22
N ALA A 618 -16.45 -12.33 -5.74
CA ALA A 618 -15.83 -12.40 -4.43
C ALA A 618 -16.85 -12.27 -3.29
N ALA A 619 -17.88 -11.43 -3.46
CA ALA A 619 -18.98 -11.31 -2.50
C ALA A 619 -19.74 -12.64 -2.34
N PHE A 620 -20.05 -13.27 -3.47
CA PHE A 620 -20.76 -14.56 -3.49
C PHE A 620 -19.89 -15.70 -2.95
N GLY A 621 -18.60 -15.74 -3.30
CA GLY A 621 -17.64 -16.70 -2.74
C GLY A 621 -17.50 -16.58 -1.23
N LEU A 622 -17.31 -15.36 -0.73
CA LEU A 622 -17.25 -15.08 0.70
C LEU A 622 -18.54 -15.51 1.42
N ALA A 623 -19.70 -15.19 0.85
CA ALA A 623 -20.98 -15.58 1.43
C ALA A 623 -21.20 -17.09 1.47
N ARG A 624 -20.79 -17.82 0.41
CA ARG A 624 -20.84 -19.30 0.41
C ARG A 624 -19.97 -19.89 1.52
N LEU A 625 -18.72 -19.44 1.64
CA LEU A 625 -17.79 -19.95 2.66
C LEU A 625 -18.23 -19.61 4.08
N ARG A 626 -18.69 -18.37 4.34
CA ARG A 626 -19.21 -17.97 5.66
C ARG A 626 -20.45 -18.75 6.04
N ARG A 627 -21.39 -18.95 5.10
CA ARG A 627 -22.57 -19.81 5.33
C ARG A 627 -22.15 -21.23 5.66
N ALA A 628 -21.22 -21.82 4.92
CA ALA A 628 -20.72 -23.17 5.18
C ALA A 628 -20.01 -23.28 6.54
N ALA A 629 -19.40 -22.20 7.03
CA ALA A 629 -18.81 -22.10 8.36
C ALA A 629 -19.85 -21.79 9.48
N GLY A 630 -21.12 -21.60 9.12
CA GLY A 630 -22.21 -21.26 10.06
C GLY A 630 -22.38 -19.75 10.31
N ASP A 631 -21.49 -18.91 9.81
CA ASP A 631 -21.56 -17.44 9.88
C ASP A 631 -22.54 -16.87 8.84
N ARG A 632 -23.82 -16.97 9.15
CA ARG A 632 -24.89 -16.49 8.25
C ARG A 632 -24.97 -14.96 8.22
N ASP A 633 -24.73 -14.29 9.34
CA ASP A 633 -24.77 -12.83 9.42
C ASP A 633 -23.64 -12.21 8.59
N GLY A 634 -22.44 -12.78 8.65
CA GLY A 634 -21.32 -12.38 7.81
C GLY A 634 -21.55 -12.68 6.32
N ALA A 635 -22.25 -13.76 5.98
CA ALA A 635 -22.65 -14.06 4.61
C ALA A 635 -23.66 -13.04 4.06
N VAL A 636 -24.70 -12.72 4.84
CA VAL A 636 -25.69 -11.69 4.52
C VAL A 636 -25.03 -10.33 4.40
N THR A 637 -24.13 -9.97 5.32
CA THR A 637 -23.39 -8.71 5.29
C THR A 637 -22.59 -8.56 3.99
N ALA A 638 -21.90 -9.62 3.54
CA ALA A 638 -21.13 -9.59 2.30
C ALA A 638 -22.02 -9.36 1.07
N LEU A 639 -23.16 -10.06 0.98
CA LEU A 639 -24.15 -9.89 -0.08
C LEU A 639 -24.87 -8.54 0.02
N ASP A 640 -25.07 -8.05 1.25
CA ASP A 640 -25.78 -6.81 1.51
C ASP A 640 -25.00 -5.57 1.02
N GLN A 641 -23.67 -5.70 0.92
CA GLN A 641 -22.76 -4.70 0.37
C GLN A 641 -22.76 -4.60 -1.16
N VAL A 642 -23.42 -5.52 -1.88
CA VAL A 642 -23.58 -5.38 -3.34
C VAL A 642 -24.48 -4.18 -3.62
N GLU A 643 -23.98 -3.22 -4.40
CA GLU A 643 -24.68 -1.96 -4.65
C GLU A 643 -25.95 -2.12 -5.52
N PRO A 644 -26.99 -1.28 -5.31
CA PRO A 644 -28.19 -1.28 -6.15
C PRO A 644 -27.96 -1.01 -7.64
N SER A 645 -26.82 -0.41 -8.00
CA SER A 645 -26.36 -0.16 -9.37
C SER A 645 -25.89 -1.43 -10.10
N SER A 646 -25.56 -2.49 -9.35
CA SER A 646 -25.07 -3.74 -9.91
C SER A 646 -26.17 -4.52 -10.60
N ALA A 647 -25.87 -5.09 -11.77
CA ALA A 647 -26.76 -6.01 -12.47
C ALA A 647 -27.09 -7.28 -11.65
N LEU A 648 -26.29 -7.59 -10.63
CA LEU A 648 -26.46 -8.75 -9.74
C LEU A 648 -27.05 -8.38 -8.38
N TYR A 649 -27.56 -7.15 -8.22
CA TYR A 649 -28.15 -6.71 -6.95
C TYR A 649 -29.30 -7.61 -6.50
N SER A 650 -30.22 -7.92 -7.43
CA SER A 650 -31.36 -8.79 -7.18
C SER A 650 -30.92 -10.21 -6.81
N GLU A 651 -29.97 -10.78 -7.54
CA GLU A 651 -29.35 -12.07 -7.23
C GLU A 651 -28.70 -12.08 -5.84
N ALA A 652 -28.00 -11.02 -5.46
CA ALA A 652 -27.36 -10.91 -4.14
C ALA A 652 -28.40 -10.87 -3.02
N ARG A 653 -29.51 -10.14 -3.21
CA ARG A 653 -30.59 -10.12 -2.22
C ARG A 653 -31.31 -11.47 -2.09
N VAL A 654 -31.54 -12.17 -3.21
CA VAL A 654 -32.09 -13.52 -3.20
C VAL A 654 -31.16 -14.46 -2.43
N ALA A 655 -29.86 -14.44 -2.74
CA ALA A 655 -28.85 -15.23 -2.06
C ALA A 655 -28.76 -14.92 -0.55
N ALA A 656 -29.00 -13.67 -0.14
CA ALA A 656 -29.00 -13.27 1.27
C ALA A 656 -30.17 -13.92 2.04
N VAL A 657 -31.37 -13.94 1.44
CA VAL A 657 -32.53 -14.64 2.03
C VAL A 657 -32.29 -16.15 2.07
N GLU A 658 -31.69 -16.72 1.02
CA GLU A 658 -31.31 -18.13 1.01
C GLU A 658 -30.29 -18.46 2.11
N ALA A 659 -29.28 -17.60 2.33
CA ALA A 659 -28.28 -17.79 3.38
C ALA A 659 -28.90 -17.79 4.79
N LEU A 660 -29.95 -17.01 5.02
CA LEU A 660 -30.67 -16.95 6.29
C LEU A 660 -31.51 -18.21 6.57
N LEU A 661 -32.17 -18.76 5.54
CA LEU A 661 -33.22 -19.77 5.73
C LEU A 661 -32.81 -21.21 5.39
N HIS A 662 -31.83 -21.40 4.51
CA HIS A 662 -31.47 -22.73 4.01
C HIS A 662 -30.79 -23.59 5.10
N ASP A 663 -31.09 -24.89 5.10
CA ASP A 663 -30.57 -25.91 6.05
C ASP A 663 -30.71 -25.55 7.53
N ARG A 664 -31.80 -24.87 7.93
CA ARG A 664 -32.12 -24.62 9.34
C ARG A 664 -33.18 -25.57 9.88
N ASP A 665 -32.94 -26.01 11.11
CA ASP A 665 -33.94 -26.68 11.93
C ASP A 665 -34.98 -25.67 12.41
N PRO A 666 -36.27 -26.06 12.53
CA PRO A 666 -37.33 -25.15 12.97
C PRO A 666 -37.05 -24.48 14.32
N GLY A 667 -36.32 -25.15 15.23
CA GLY A 667 -35.99 -24.62 16.56
C GLY A 667 -34.97 -23.47 16.54
N GLU A 668 -34.20 -23.31 15.46
CA GLU A 668 -33.22 -22.23 15.29
C GLU A 668 -33.83 -20.98 14.63
N ILE A 669 -35.08 -21.07 14.19
CA ILE A 669 -35.75 -20.03 13.42
C ILE A 669 -36.65 -19.23 14.37
N THR A 670 -36.50 -17.91 14.33
CA THR A 670 -37.35 -16.98 15.09
C THR A 670 -38.43 -16.37 14.19
N GLU A 671 -39.50 -15.86 14.80
CA GLU A 671 -40.53 -15.12 14.06
C GLU A 671 -39.93 -13.87 13.42
N GLU A 672 -39.05 -13.18 14.13
CA GLU A 672 -38.37 -11.96 13.66
C GLU A 672 -37.58 -12.23 12.37
N LEU A 673 -36.86 -13.35 12.30
CA LEU A 673 -36.12 -13.76 11.11
C LEU A 673 -37.04 -14.02 9.92
N LEU A 674 -38.15 -14.73 10.13
CA LEU A 674 -39.13 -15.00 9.07
C LEU A 674 -39.76 -13.71 8.55
N ARG A 675 -40.04 -12.76 9.43
CA ARG A 675 -40.56 -11.43 9.06
C ARG A 675 -39.53 -10.61 8.32
N GLU A 676 -38.27 -10.61 8.76
CA GLU A 676 -37.16 -9.94 8.05
C GLU A 676 -37.01 -10.49 6.63
N CYS A 677 -36.98 -11.82 6.47
CA CYS A 677 -36.92 -12.46 5.17
C CYS A 677 -38.15 -12.13 4.30
N GLY A 678 -39.34 -12.09 4.91
CA GLY A 678 -40.57 -11.65 4.24
C GLY A 678 -40.47 -10.21 3.73
N GLU A 679 -39.98 -9.29 4.55
CA GLU A 679 -39.78 -7.88 4.18
C GLU A 679 -38.73 -7.70 3.09
N ARG A 680 -37.60 -8.43 3.18
CA ARG A 680 -36.56 -8.48 2.14
C ARG A 680 -37.19 -8.92 0.82
N VAL A 681 -37.92 -10.03 0.78
CA VAL A 681 -38.59 -10.54 -0.43
C VAL A 681 -39.64 -9.59 -0.98
N SER A 682 -40.44 -8.95 -0.13
CA SER A 682 -41.47 -7.97 -0.55
C SER A 682 -40.90 -6.74 -1.25
N ARG A 683 -39.63 -6.39 -1.00
CA ARG A 683 -38.93 -5.28 -1.66
C ARG A 683 -38.24 -5.67 -2.97
N LEU A 684 -38.18 -6.95 -3.32
CA LEU A 684 -37.51 -7.41 -4.53
C LEU A 684 -38.37 -7.24 -5.77
N THR A 685 -37.81 -6.55 -6.75
CA THR A 685 -38.27 -6.56 -8.13
C THR A 685 -37.46 -7.59 -8.90
N LEU A 686 -38.10 -8.67 -9.31
CA LEU A 686 -37.49 -9.76 -10.06
C LEU A 686 -38.19 -9.89 -11.41
N ASP A 687 -37.41 -9.89 -12.49
CA ASP A 687 -37.94 -9.98 -13.87
C ASP A 687 -38.56 -11.35 -14.18
N SER A 688 -38.17 -12.37 -13.43
CA SER A 688 -38.68 -13.73 -13.58
C SER A 688 -39.73 -14.05 -12.51
N THR A 689 -40.98 -14.24 -12.94
CA THR A 689 -42.07 -14.79 -12.11
C THR A 689 -41.62 -16.05 -11.39
N ARG A 690 -40.90 -16.94 -12.08
CA ARG A 690 -40.38 -18.18 -11.50
C ARG A 690 -39.43 -17.91 -10.32
N ARG A 691 -38.49 -16.96 -10.46
CA ARG A 691 -37.56 -16.60 -9.38
C ARG A 691 -38.28 -15.93 -8.22
N ALA A 692 -39.19 -15.00 -8.52
CA ALA A 692 -39.99 -14.31 -7.50
C ALA A 692 -40.81 -15.30 -6.67
N VAL A 693 -41.43 -16.28 -7.32
CA VAL A 693 -42.16 -17.32 -6.62
C VAL A 693 -41.22 -18.26 -5.87
N ALA A 694 -40.07 -18.65 -6.42
CA ALA A 694 -39.15 -19.57 -5.74
C ALA A 694 -38.69 -19.02 -4.38
N ILE A 695 -38.25 -17.76 -4.32
CA ILE A 695 -37.80 -17.17 -3.06
C ILE A 695 -38.96 -16.94 -2.08
N ARG A 696 -40.13 -16.56 -2.59
CA ARG A 696 -41.34 -16.41 -1.77
C ARG A 696 -41.80 -17.74 -1.17
N SER A 697 -41.77 -18.82 -1.97
CA SER A 697 -42.03 -20.18 -1.51
C SER A 697 -41.03 -20.61 -0.44
N LEU A 698 -39.74 -20.28 -0.57
CA LEU A 698 -38.74 -20.62 0.45
C LEU A 698 -39.09 -20.06 1.83
N VAL A 699 -39.48 -18.78 1.91
CA VAL A 699 -39.92 -18.15 3.17
C VAL A 699 -41.18 -18.84 3.71
N LEU A 700 -42.17 -19.09 2.85
CA LEU A 700 -43.45 -19.68 3.27
C LEU A 700 -43.32 -21.16 3.66
N GLU A 701 -42.52 -21.96 2.95
CA GLU A 701 -42.25 -23.37 3.28
C GLU A 701 -41.52 -23.47 4.62
N THR A 702 -40.56 -22.57 4.86
CA THR A 702 -39.84 -22.49 6.14
C THR A 702 -40.77 -22.05 7.27
N SER A 703 -41.64 -21.07 7.03
CA SER A 703 -42.68 -20.64 7.96
C SER A 703 -43.68 -21.76 8.26
N LEU A 704 -44.05 -22.57 7.27
CA LEU A 704 -44.94 -23.70 7.46
C LEU A 704 -44.30 -24.78 8.35
N ARG A 705 -43.01 -25.09 8.13
CA ARG A 705 -42.25 -26.01 9.01
C ARG A 705 -42.18 -25.49 10.44
N TRP A 706 -41.94 -24.19 10.63
CA TRP A 706 -41.90 -23.53 11.93
C TRP A 706 -43.26 -23.60 12.65
N LEU A 707 -44.35 -23.23 11.98
CA LEU A 707 -45.70 -23.34 12.56
C LEU A 707 -46.10 -24.79 12.86
N ALA A 708 -45.73 -25.74 11.99
CA ALA A 708 -46.01 -27.16 12.19
C ALA A 708 -45.24 -27.76 13.38
N ALA A 709 -44.12 -27.17 13.78
CA ALA A 709 -43.38 -27.53 14.98
C ALA A 709 -44.03 -27.01 16.29
N GLY A 710 -45.17 -26.31 16.19
CA GLY A 710 -45.98 -25.89 17.34
C GLY A 710 -45.76 -24.43 17.77
N HIS A 711 -44.94 -23.67 17.06
CA HIS A 711 -44.75 -22.25 17.28
C HIS A 711 -46.00 -21.44 16.90
N ARG A 712 -46.17 -20.25 17.51
CA ARG A 712 -47.29 -19.34 17.23
C ARG A 712 -46.75 -17.97 16.86
N ALA A 713 -47.21 -17.42 15.74
CA ALA A 713 -46.83 -16.08 15.31
C ALA A 713 -47.76 -15.00 15.88
N ALA A 714 -47.26 -13.76 15.95
CA ALA A 714 -48.09 -12.58 16.16
C ALA A 714 -49.06 -12.36 14.97
N PRO A 715 -50.22 -11.71 15.19
CA PRO A 715 -51.30 -11.60 14.20
C PRO A 715 -51.02 -10.67 12.99
N ALA A 716 -49.78 -10.25 12.77
CA ALA A 716 -49.40 -9.46 11.60
C ALA A 716 -49.12 -10.36 10.38
N PRO A 717 -49.54 -9.97 9.16
CA PRO A 717 -49.39 -10.80 7.98
C PRO A 717 -47.93 -11.03 7.59
N LEU A 718 -47.65 -12.18 6.99
CA LEU A 718 -46.38 -12.51 6.37
C LEU A 718 -46.58 -12.57 4.86
N LEU A 719 -45.82 -11.77 4.12
CA LEU A 719 -45.86 -11.75 2.65
C LEU A 719 -47.28 -11.49 2.10
N GLY A 720 -48.14 -10.80 2.84
CA GLY A 720 -49.53 -10.51 2.44
C GLY A 720 -50.55 -11.61 2.74
N ASN A 721 -50.19 -12.66 3.49
CA ASN A 721 -51.12 -13.66 4.01
C ASN A 721 -51.12 -13.64 5.54
N ASP A 722 -52.19 -14.13 6.16
CA ASP A 722 -52.23 -14.34 7.61
C ASP A 722 -51.07 -15.25 8.03
N PHE A 723 -50.35 -14.89 9.08
CA PHE A 723 -49.20 -15.66 9.54
C PHE A 723 -49.65 -16.81 10.47
N ASP A 724 -50.49 -17.69 9.94
CA ASP A 724 -50.92 -18.93 10.57
C ASP A 724 -50.85 -20.11 9.58
N LEU A 725 -51.18 -21.32 10.06
CA LEU A 725 -51.12 -22.52 9.21
C LEU A 725 -52.03 -22.42 7.97
N GLY A 726 -53.16 -21.72 8.06
CA GLY A 726 -54.09 -21.55 6.95
C GLY A 726 -53.58 -20.55 5.93
N GLY A 727 -53.18 -19.35 6.38
CA GLY A 727 -52.68 -18.28 5.53
C GLY A 727 -51.37 -18.64 4.83
N VAL A 728 -50.42 -19.28 5.53
CA VAL A 728 -49.15 -19.73 4.91
C VAL A 728 -49.40 -20.80 3.84
N ARG A 729 -50.32 -21.75 4.09
CA ARG A 729 -50.72 -22.76 3.10
C ARG A 729 -51.39 -22.15 1.87
N ALA A 730 -52.28 -21.17 2.08
CA ALA A 730 -52.92 -20.44 0.97
C ALA A 730 -51.88 -19.66 0.14
N GLY A 731 -50.90 -19.05 0.80
CA GLY A 731 -49.77 -18.39 0.14
C GLY A 731 -48.95 -19.35 -0.73
N LEU A 732 -48.61 -20.53 -0.20
CA LEU A 732 -47.90 -21.58 -0.96
C LEU A 732 -48.70 -22.13 -2.13
N GLU A 733 -50.00 -22.36 -1.94
CA GLU A 733 -50.90 -22.76 -3.03
C GLU A 733 -50.86 -21.74 -4.17
N SER A 734 -50.98 -20.44 -3.85
CA SER A 734 -50.90 -19.35 -4.83
C SER A 734 -49.57 -19.36 -5.58
N CYS A 735 -48.45 -19.54 -4.87
CA CYS A 735 -47.12 -19.66 -5.44
C CYS A 735 -47.02 -20.83 -6.43
N TYR A 736 -47.38 -22.05 -6.03
CA TYR A 736 -47.29 -23.21 -6.92
C TYR A 736 -48.20 -23.07 -8.16
N ARG A 737 -49.39 -22.48 -8.01
CA ARG A 737 -50.30 -22.21 -9.15
C ARG A 737 -49.72 -21.17 -10.12
N ALA A 738 -49.06 -20.13 -9.62
CA ALA A 738 -48.41 -19.13 -10.46
C ALA A 738 -47.30 -19.74 -11.33
N VAL A 739 -46.43 -20.60 -10.77
CA VAL A 739 -45.38 -21.27 -11.55
C VAL A 739 -45.96 -22.31 -12.50
N ALA A 740 -47.04 -23.01 -12.12
CA ALA A 740 -47.72 -23.96 -12.98
C ALA A 740 -48.34 -23.29 -14.22
N HIS A 741 -48.83 -22.06 -14.08
CA HIS A 741 -49.35 -21.28 -15.20
C HIS A 741 -48.25 -20.89 -16.20
N ASP A 742 -47.09 -20.48 -15.69
CA ASP A 742 -45.98 -19.95 -16.48
C ASP A 742 -45.07 -21.03 -17.10
N THR A 743 -45.09 -22.26 -16.59
CA THR A 743 -44.22 -23.33 -17.13
C THR A 743 -44.72 -23.86 -18.46
N GLY A 744 -43.82 -24.00 -19.45
CA GLY A 744 -44.10 -24.64 -20.74
C GLY A 744 -44.05 -26.17 -20.72
N ASP A 745 -43.55 -26.77 -19.63
CA ASP A 745 -43.43 -28.22 -19.47
C ASP A 745 -44.70 -28.79 -18.82
N MET A 746 -45.40 -29.65 -19.57
CA MET A 746 -46.64 -30.29 -19.14
C MET A 746 -46.46 -31.14 -17.86
N TRP A 747 -45.39 -31.94 -17.77
CA TRP A 747 -45.16 -32.81 -16.61
C TRP A 747 -44.85 -31.99 -15.37
N ARG A 748 -44.05 -30.95 -15.53
CA ARG A 748 -43.75 -30.01 -14.45
C ARG A 748 -44.99 -29.24 -14.00
N ARG A 749 -45.87 -28.85 -14.92
CA ARG A 749 -47.18 -28.25 -14.61
C ARG A 749 -48.03 -29.20 -13.77
N PHE A 750 -48.17 -30.47 -14.17
CA PHE A 750 -48.92 -31.46 -13.40
C PHE A 750 -48.36 -31.62 -11.98
N ALA A 751 -47.04 -31.75 -11.83
CA ALA A 751 -46.40 -31.86 -10.52
C ALA A 751 -46.67 -30.64 -9.62
N LEU A 752 -46.58 -29.43 -10.16
CA LEU A 752 -46.85 -28.19 -9.42
C LEU A 752 -48.33 -28.05 -9.02
N VAL A 753 -49.26 -28.43 -9.91
CA VAL A 753 -50.70 -28.42 -9.59
C VAL A 753 -51.02 -29.45 -8.51
N GLN A 754 -50.41 -30.63 -8.56
CA GLN A 754 -50.56 -31.63 -7.52
C GLN A 754 -50.05 -31.11 -6.17
N ARG A 755 -48.86 -30.50 -6.14
CA ARG A 755 -48.29 -29.85 -4.94
C ARG A 755 -49.22 -28.77 -4.38
N ALA A 756 -49.81 -27.94 -5.25
CA ALA A 756 -50.78 -26.92 -4.86
C ALA A 756 -52.05 -27.52 -4.21
N ASN A 757 -52.53 -28.65 -4.73
CA ASN A 757 -53.70 -29.32 -4.18
C ASN A 757 -53.39 -30.02 -2.84
N GLU A 758 -52.18 -30.58 -2.68
CA GLU A 758 -51.73 -31.21 -1.44
C GLU A 758 -51.58 -30.20 -0.29
N ILE A 759 -51.07 -29.00 -0.59
CA ILE A 759 -50.80 -27.97 0.43
C ILE A 759 -52.06 -27.16 0.83
N ARG A 760 -53.13 -27.25 0.02
CA ARG A 760 -54.37 -26.47 0.16
C ARG A 760 -54.93 -26.51 1.59
N PRO A 761 -55.31 -25.37 2.19
CA PRO A 761 -55.95 -25.37 3.50
C PRO A 761 -57.25 -26.18 3.45
N ARG A 762 -57.40 -27.18 4.32
CA ARG A 762 -58.67 -27.91 4.45
C ARG A 762 -59.69 -26.98 5.09
N SER A 763 -60.71 -26.60 4.34
CA SER A 763 -61.87 -25.92 4.90
C SER A 763 -62.54 -26.85 5.90
N VAL A 764 -62.55 -26.46 7.17
CA VAL A 764 -63.37 -27.11 8.20
C VAL A 764 -64.80 -26.68 7.90
N LEU A 765 -65.59 -27.60 7.34
CA LEU A 765 -67.04 -27.47 7.25
C LEU A 765 -67.66 -27.87 8.59
#